data_AF-A0A937N756-F1
#
_entry.id   AF-A0A937N756-F1
#
_cell.length_a   1.000
_cell.length_b   1.000
_cell.length_c   1.000
_cell.angle_alpha   90.00
_cell.angle_beta   90.00
_cell.angle_gamma   90.00
#
_symmetry.space_group_name_H-M   'P 1'
#
loop_
_entity.id
_entity.type
_entity.pdbx_description
1 polymer ?
#
loop_
_entity_poly.entity_id
_entity_poly.type
_entity_poly.pdbx_seq_one_letter_code
_entity_poly.pdbx_strand_id
1 'polypeptide(L)'
;MSNPFSWFRRRQKALLAVFGVLIIFTFVVGGVVMDWLQRRGGPGGGTGPVLSWKHGDIDEGNLASMRNMHNWTVRFLDMLIAETFRKGGEPKGPGIRRNQQGQILDPGIPRSGQEEDMVRTMVLAQKAADMGMVITEDAIFEFLHLVSDDKVRRSDFGDILSRATSGNVARDQLFKQLRTEMLAQNLQRVVGSGLMAMPPESAWDYYNRFSRRIKAEVLPLPVDDFTSKVKGEPTDDEVKQLYEEGKDRFPDPNSPEPGFKRRKKIAFAYLKIEDERFLEEAKAEVSEEDVKKHYEENKDDFKVLDLPSTEEAKPEAKPEAKPEAKPEAKPEAKPEDAGAKGDVPSKEEPSKSPAKDEKTEPVPTAKDKSSTGEEPDAPAEPEPAAEAAKPKETKKETPKPPAESDASAPDVDLVPPENKTGDAKTPDTSDGTRFSRGEEALFVSFNAAPKSDDAEVSSEDEPADKKPADAPAESTAKEPGAKEDSTTEAKPPSAPKGQSDEADVAAPDKDAPVGEASEKEKPVKYQPIEDVADQIRGIIALPIVEERKNKALEAAKREVDLYYNKRIKWLVTVDSELETTEPSRFDYEKFAEENKLTAGETPLLDEIEVGDYELGNGWLNASGQRFKFSQIAYADGIPLFRASQISPDEYGVDFLYWKVEEEDWKDDKGEVKDVPELKEIRDEVVEAWKRGEALELAIAEAEKLTKKAKGDKPLKESLSEELSKEVVETDEFSWMSYGATPMSFGLPGISSVIGVDDSGEEFKEDAPGMEFMESVYALEVGENGVAVNQPETVVYVVRILSETPDEDQRKREFMQTGSMYAMFLHMTTVREAMEDWYKDLEKEMEVEWQRSPEIFTQR
;
A
#
# COMPACT_ATOMS: atom_id res chain seq x y z
N MET A 1 67.66 66.04 14.18
CA MET A 1 66.93 64.82 13.79
C MET A 1 65.61 65.25 13.17
N SER A 2 65.26 64.74 11.98
CA SER A 2 64.00 65.13 11.31
C SER A 2 62.84 64.31 11.88
N ASN A 3 61.86 64.96 12.50
CA ASN A 3 60.75 64.27 13.16
C ASN A 3 59.90 63.49 12.13
N PRO A 4 59.75 62.16 12.24
CA PRO A 4 59.04 61.33 11.25
C PRO A 4 57.56 61.70 11.10
N PHE A 5 56.93 62.26 12.14
CA PHE A 5 55.54 62.74 12.06
C PHE A 5 55.35 63.93 11.11
N SER A 6 56.41 64.59 10.64
CA SER A 6 56.30 65.69 9.67
C SER A 6 55.79 65.22 8.30
N TRP A 7 56.19 64.03 7.84
CA TRP A 7 55.67 63.41 6.61
C TRP A 7 54.21 63.01 6.78
N PHE A 8 53.89 62.38 7.91
CA PHE A 8 52.53 61.94 8.26
C PHE A 8 51.57 63.13 8.35
N ARG A 9 51.95 64.24 9.00
CA ARG A 9 51.14 65.48 9.05
C ARG A 9 50.94 66.10 7.66
N ARG A 10 51.97 66.18 6.81
CA ARG A 10 51.84 66.70 5.44
C ARG A 10 50.89 65.86 4.58
N ARG A 11 50.83 64.55 4.80
CA ARG A 11 49.93 63.63 4.06
C ARG A 11 48.66 63.26 4.84
N GLN A 12 48.39 63.87 5.99
CA GLN A 12 47.34 63.43 6.92
C GLN A 12 45.94 63.37 6.28
N LYS A 13 45.58 64.35 5.44
CA LYS A 13 44.31 64.34 4.70
C LYS A 13 44.24 63.21 3.66
N ALA A 14 45.34 62.93 2.96
CA ALA A 14 45.41 61.85 1.98
C ALA A 14 45.41 60.47 2.65
N LEU A 15 46.10 60.32 3.79
CA LEU A 15 46.09 59.09 4.58
C LEU A 15 44.72 58.84 5.23
N LEU A 16 44.03 59.87 5.73
CA LEU A 16 42.64 59.75 6.19
C LEU A 16 41.69 59.35 5.05
N ALA A 17 41.87 59.90 3.85
CA ALA A 17 41.07 59.48 2.69
C ALA A 17 41.35 58.02 2.29
N VAL A 18 42.62 57.61 2.20
CA VAL A 18 43.01 56.25 1.82
C VAL A 18 42.57 55.23 2.88
N PHE A 19 42.89 55.45 4.16
CA PHE A 19 42.45 54.54 5.23
C PHE A 19 40.92 54.58 5.44
N GLY A 20 40.27 55.73 5.25
CA GLY A 20 38.81 55.82 5.28
C GLY A 20 38.16 54.96 4.19
N VAL A 21 38.65 55.06 2.94
CA VAL A 21 38.21 54.19 1.84
C VAL A 21 38.54 52.72 2.11
N LEU A 22 39.72 52.41 2.66
CA LEU A 22 40.11 51.02 2.99
C LEU A 22 39.20 50.42 4.09
N ILE A 23 38.86 51.19 5.12
CA ILE A 23 37.96 50.77 6.20
C ILE A 23 36.52 50.63 5.68
N ILE A 24 36.05 51.55 4.83
CA ILE A 24 34.75 51.41 4.17
C ILE A 24 34.74 50.15 3.29
N PHE A 25 35.82 49.87 2.55
CA PHE A 25 35.92 48.68 1.73
C PHE A 25 35.96 47.39 2.57
N THR A 26 36.68 47.34 3.69
CA THR A 26 36.66 46.15 4.56
C THR A 26 35.35 45.96 5.32
N PHE A 27 34.62 47.02 5.67
CA PHE A 27 33.29 46.87 6.28
C PHE A 27 32.17 46.57 5.26
N VAL A 28 32.23 47.14 4.04
CA VAL A 28 31.21 46.90 3.00
C VAL A 28 31.47 45.61 2.22
N VAL A 29 32.73 45.27 1.94
CA VAL A 29 33.09 44.09 1.14
C VAL A 29 33.57 42.93 2.03
N GLY A 30 34.21 43.18 3.17
CA GLY A 30 34.64 42.10 4.08
C GLY A 30 33.48 41.35 4.71
N GLY A 31 32.37 42.02 5.01
CA GLY A 31 31.12 41.36 5.42
C GLY A 31 30.55 40.47 4.30
N VAL A 32 30.47 40.99 3.07
CA VAL A 32 29.96 40.25 1.90
C VAL A 32 30.88 39.10 1.50
N VAL A 33 32.20 39.23 1.65
CA VAL A 33 33.18 38.17 1.35
C VAL A 33 33.22 37.11 2.44
N MET A 34 33.04 37.46 3.72
CA MET A 34 32.85 36.45 4.77
C MET A 34 31.54 35.69 4.58
N ASP A 35 30.43 36.40 4.32
CA ASP A 35 29.13 35.77 4.04
C ASP A 35 29.19 34.86 2.80
N TRP A 36 29.83 35.31 1.70
CA TRP A 36 30.07 34.50 0.50
C TRP A 36 30.99 33.29 0.74
N LEU A 37 32.01 33.42 1.60
CA LEU A 37 32.93 32.33 1.92
C LEU A 37 32.30 31.32 2.91
N GLN A 38 31.46 31.78 3.85
CA GLN A 38 30.69 30.91 4.73
C GLN A 38 29.61 30.14 3.95
N ARG A 39 28.91 30.79 3.02
CA ARG A 39 27.97 30.15 2.07
C ARG A 39 28.62 29.13 1.11
N ARG A 40 29.95 29.05 1.06
CA ARG A 40 30.71 28.08 0.25
C ARG A 40 31.61 27.14 1.08
N GLY A 41 31.56 27.25 2.41
CA GLY A 41 32.42 26.52 3.34
C GLY A 41 31.71 25.53 4.26
N GLY A 42 30.38 25.42 4.19
CA GLY A 42 29.60 24.45 4.93
C GLY A 42 29.45 23.12 4.17
N PRO A 43 29.62 21.95 4.82
CA PRO A 43 29.32 20.66 4.21
C PRO A 43 27.79 20.42 4.20
N GLY A 44 27.14 20.85 3.13
CA GLY A 44 25.71 20.62 2.85
C GLY A 44 25.40 21.09 1.44
N GLY A 45 25.19 20.14 0.51
CA GLY A 45 24.80 20.42 -0.87
C GLY A 45 23.29 20.57 -0.99
N GLY A 46 22.83 21.58 -1.72
CA GLY A 46 21.42 21.95 -1.85
C GLY A 46 21.23 23.43 -1.53
N THR A 47 20.96 24.25 -2.54
CA THR A 47 20.74 25.71 -2.40
C THR A 47 19.58 26.25 -3.24
N GLY A 48 18.66 25.36 -3.61
CA GLY A 48 17.30 25.68 -4.06
C GLY A 48 16.28 25.08 -3.09
N PRO A 49 14.99 25.45 -3.20
CA PRO A 49 13.92 24.76 -2.51
C PRO A 49 13.82 23.30 -2.96
N VAL A 50 13.36 22.43 -2.07
CA VAL A 50 12.97 21.03 -2.37
C VAL A 50 11.46 20.90 -2.54
N LEU A 51 10.70 21.79 -1.90
CA LEU A 51 9.27 22.00 -2.10
C LEU A 51 8.99 23.51 -2.14
N SER A 52 8.17 23.95 -3.09
CA SER A 52 7.52 25.27 -3.07
C SER A 52 6.02 25.09 -2.80
N TRP A 53 5.41 25.99 -2.02
CA TRP A 53 3.96 25.99 -1.80
C TRP A 53 3.44 27.41 -1.51
N LYS A 54 2.12 27.58 -1.54
CA LYS A 54 1.38 28.85 -1.36
C LYS A 54 1.78 29.69 -0.13
N HIS A 55 2.39 29.07 0.88
CA HIS A 55 2.82 29.73 2.12
C HIS A 55 4.34 29.94 2.22
N GLY A 56 5.13 29.53 1.22
CA GLY A 56 6.55 29.80 1.10
C GLY A 56 7.36 28.67 0.46
N ASP A 57 8.68 28.82 0.49
CA ASP A 57 9.64 27.79 0.07
C ASP A 57 10.09 26.93 1.26
N ILE A 58 10.39 25.66 1.03
CA ILE A 58 10.98 24.73 1.99
C ILE A 58 12.31 24.21 1.43
N ASP A 59 13.38 24.34 2.20
CA ASP A 59 14.70 23.77 1.89
C ASP A 59 14.96 22.43 2.61
N GLU A 60 16.03 21.74 2.20
CA GLU A 60 16.48 20.45 2.76
C GLU A 60 16.71 20.53 4.29
N GLY A 61 17.19 21.67 4.78
CA GLY A 61 17.36 21.94 6.21
C GLY A 61 16.02 22.12 6.95
N ASN A 62 15.00 22.62 6.27
CA ASN A 62 13.64 22.74 6.80
C ASN A 62 12.98 21.35 6.91
N LEU A 63 13.04 20.52 5.85
CA LEU A 63 12.54 19.13 5.91
C LEU A 63 13.26 18.32 6.99
N ALA A 64 14.60 18.41 7.05
CA ALA A 64 15.38 17.77 8.11
C ALA A 64 14.98 18.29 9.51
N SER A 65 14.64 19.58 9.67
CA SER A 65 14.16 20.13 10.93
C SER A 65 12.76 19.60 11.31
N MET A 66 11.84 19.49 10.35
CA MET A 66 10.51 18.91 10.54
C MET A 66 10.59 17.44 10.96
N ARG A 67 11.32 16.62 10.19
CA ARG A 67 11.59 15.20 10.48
C ARG A 67 12.17 15.01 11.87
N ASN A 68 13.15 15.84 12.27
CA ASN A 68 13.73 15.79 13.60
C ASN A 68 12.73 16.16 14.71
N MET A 69 11.93 17.23 14.54
CA MET A 69 10.95 17.65 15.54
C MET A 69 9.83 16.62 15.75
N HIS A 70 9.34 16.03 14.66
CA HIS A 70 8.39 14.92 14.69
C HIS A 70 8.99 13.70 15.42
N ASN A 71 10.19 13.25 15.03
CA ASN A 71 10.88 12.12 15.68
C ASN A 71 11.12 12.33 17.19
N TRP A 72 11.40 13.57 17.63
CA TRP A 72 11.50 13.87 19.07
C TRP A 72 10.15 13.86 19.78
N THR A 73 9.08 14.23 19.09
CA THR A 73 7.70 14.19 19.60
C THR A 73 7.21 12.74 19.73
N VAL A 74 7.46 11.89 18.72
CA VAL A 74 7.25 10.43 18.78
C VAL A 74 7.97 9.83 20.00
N ARG A 75 9.27 10.11 20.17
CA ARG A 75 10.07 9.63 21.32
C ARG A 75 9.54 10.08 22.67
N PHE A 76 9.00 11.30 22.75
CA PHE A 76 8.36 11.80 23.97
C PHE A 76 7.06 11.03 24.29
N LEU A 77 6.20 10.82 23.28
CA LEU A 77 4.94 10.10 23.46
C LEU A 77 5.18 8.61 23.76
N ASP A 78 6.13 7.95 23.08
CA ASP A 78 6.54 6.58 23.39
C ASP A 78 7.10 6.43 24.81
N MET A 79 7.87 7.41 25.32
CA MET A 79 8.34 7.40 26.71
C MET A 79 7.22 7.66 27.71
N LEU A 80 6.24 8.51 27.38
CA LEU A 80 5.04 8.74 28.19
C LEU A 80 4.18 7.47 28.28
N ILE A 81 4.01 6.77 27.15
CA ILE A 81 3.33 5.48 27.04
C ILE A 81 4.03 4.40 27.87
N ALA A 82 5.36 4.28 27.76
CA ALA A 82 6.14 3.33 28.55
C ALA A 82 6.04 3.60 30.07
N GLU A 83 6.11 4.86 30.49
CA GLU A 83 5.91 5.27 31.89
C GLU A 83 4.48 5.00 32.39
N THR A 84 3.49 5.07 31.49
CA THR A 84 2.07 4.79 31.77
C THR A 84 1.84 3.30 32.01
N PHE A 85 2.32 2.43 31.11
CA PHE A 85 2.31 0.98 31.33
C PHE A 85 3.06 0.59 32.61
N ARG A 86 4.23 1.22 32.87
CA ARG A 86 5.02 1.00 34.10
C ARG A 86 4.26 1.36 35.40
N LYS A 87 3.24 2.23 35.30
CA LYS A 87 2.35 2.62 36.41
C LYS A 87 1.00 1.88 36.39
N GLY A 88 0.82 0.88 35.54
CA GLY A 88 -0.44 0.12 35.42
C GLY A 88 -1.58 0.91 34.79
N GLY A 89 -1.27 1.90 33.95
CA GLY A 89 -2.24 2.60 33.11
C GLY A 89 -2.32 2.02 31.70
N GLU A 90 -3.43 2.30 31.04
CA GLU A 90 -3.70 1.87 29.65
C GLU A 90 -3.80 3.11 28.73
N PRO A 91 -2.77 3.41 27.91
CA PRO A 91 -2.76 4.58 27.04
C PRO A 91 -3.96 4.66 26.09
N LYS A 92 -4.65 5.80 26.10
CA LYS A 92 -5.88 6.08 25.34
C LYS A 92 -5.79 7.41 24.58
N GLY A 93 -6.76 7.64 23.71
CA GLY A 93 -7.01 8.94 23.10
C GLY A 93 -6.78 8.99 21.58
N PRO A 94 -6.95 10.19 21.01
CA PRO A 94 -6.76 10.47 19.58
C PRO A 94 -5.49 9.85 18.98
N GLY A 95 -5.62 9.15 17.86
CA GLY A 95 -4.50 8.63 17.07
C GLY A 95 -3.71 7.45 17.63
N ILE A 96 -3.99 6.95 18.85
CA ILE A 96 -3.31 5.75 19.35
C ILE A 96 -3.81 4.52 18.57
N ARG A 97 -2.96 3.98 17.68
CA ARG A 97 -3.26 2.76 16.93
C ARG A 97 -2.60 1.55 17.58
N ARG A 98 -3.28 0.41 17.59
CA ARG A 98 -2.81 -0.85 18.17
C ARG A 98 -2.95 -2.00 17.17
N ASN A 99 -2.05 -2.98 17.22
CA ASN A 99 -2.23 -4.24 16.50
C ASN A 99 -3.14 -5.21 17.29
N GLN A 100 -3.49 -6.35 16.68
CA GLN A 100 -4.32 -7.38 17.32
C GLN A 100 -3.68 -7.98 18.60
N GLN A 101 -2.36 -7.82 18.78
CA GLN A 101 -1.60 -8.24 19.95
C GLN A 101 -1.57 -7.16 21.06
N GLY A 102 -2.31 -6.06 20.90
CA GLY A 102 -2.42 -4.95 21.84
C GLY A 102 -1.25 -3.97 21.86
N GLN A 103 -0.18 -4.24 21.10
CA GLN A 103 1.00 -3.39 20.98
C GLN A 103 0.65 -2.08 20.26
N ILE A 104 1.22 -0.95 20.71
CA ILE A 104 0.96 0.36 20.12
C ILE A 104 1.81 0.55 18.86
N LEU A 105 1.13 0.70 17.72
CA LEU A 105 1.70 0.96 16.39
C LEU A 105 2.06 2.44 16.22
N ASP A 106 1.20 3.33 16.71
CA ASP A 106 1.36 4.79 16.62
C ASP A 106 1.01 5.43 17.97
N PRO A 107 1.89 6.24 18.58
CA PRO A 107 1.71 6.78 19.94
C PRO A 107 0.78 8.00 20.03
N GLY A 108 -0.21 8.13 19.13
CA GLY A 108 -1.09 9.29 18.99
C GLY A 108 -0.83 10.12 17.73
N ILE A 109 0.36 9.97 17.16
CA ILE A 109 0.81 10.49 15.86
C ILE A 109 1.52 9.36 15.11
N PRO A 110 1.65 9.38 13.77
CA PRO A 110 2.38 8.36 13.03
C PRO A 110 3.82 8.18 13.55
N ARG A 111 4.41 6.98 13.41
CA ARG A 111 5.87 6.79 13.60
C ARG A 111 6.71 7.03 12.32
N SER A 112 6.08 7.45 11.22
CA SER A 112 6.77 7.64 9.94
C SER A 112 7.60 8.93 9.89
N GLY A 113 8.83 8.83 9.38
CA GLY A 113 9.74 9.97 9.17
C GLY A 113 9.89 10.41 7.71
N GLN A 114 9.03 9.92 6.81
CA GLN A 114 9.10 10.23 5.38
C GLN A 114 8.73 11.68 5.10
N GLU A 115 9.23 12.23 3.99
CA GLU A 115 9.03 13.65 3.65
C GLU A 115 7.59 13.98 3.32
N GLU A 116 6.93 13.10 2.56
CA GLU A 116 5.53 13.24 2.20
C GLU A 116 4.62 13.26 3.43
N ASP A 117 4.83 12.37 4.41
CA ASP A 117 4.08 12.36 5.68
C ASP A 117 4.22 13.69 6.44
N MET A 118 5.43 14.29 6.44
CA MET A 118 5.69 15.58 7.10
C MET A 118 5.03 16.75 6.35
N VAL A 119 5.08 16.75 5.01
CA VAL A 119 4.45 17.78 4.18
C VAL A 119 2.92 17.67 4.23
N ARG A 120 2.36 16.48 4.09
CA ARG A 120 0.91 16.22 4.22
C ARG A 120 0.39 16.68 5.58
N THR A 121 1.12 16.37 6.67
CA THR A 121 0.78 16.84 8.03
C THR A 121 0.81 18.37 8.14
N MET A 122 1.80 19.03 7.53
CA MET A 122 1.90 20.50 7.50
C MET A 122 0.75 21.13 6.70
N VAL A 123 0.46 20.62 5.50
CA VAL A 123 -0.62 21.10 4.60
C VAL A 123 -1.98 20.97 5.29
N LEU A 124 -2.25 19.83 5.93
CA LEU A 124 -3.49 19.60 6.68
C LEU A 124 -3.60 20.51 7.92
N ALA A 125 -2.52 20.73 8.66
CA ALA A 125 -2.52 21.64 9.81
C ALA A 125 -2.76 23.10 9.40
N GLN A 126 -2.21 23.51 8.24
CA GLN A 126 -2.45 24.84 7.67
C GLN A 126 -3.91 24.98 7.21
N LYS A 127 -4.43 24.01 6.45
CA LYS A 127 -5.84 23.99 6.03
C LYS A 127 -6.81 24.02 7.21
N ALA A 128 -6.51 23.29 8.29
CA ALA A 128 -7.27 23.31 9.53
C ALA A 128 -7.29 24.72 10.16
N ALA A 129 -6.14 25.39 10.22
CA ALA A 129 -6.03 26.76 10.73
C ALA A 129 -6.77 27.78 9.85
N ASP A 130 -6.72 27.63 8.52
CA ASP A 130 -7.44 28.48 7.56
C ASP A 130 -8.96 28.27 7.63
N MET A 131 -9.41 27.06 7.98
CA MET A 131 -10.80 26.75 8.34
C MET A 131 -11.19 27.24 9.76
N GLY A 132 -10.28 27.90 10.50
CA GLY A 132 -10.54 28.45 11.82
C GLY A 132 -10.46 27.45 12.98
N MET A 133 -9.91 26.24 12.76
CA MET A 133 -9.68 25.27 13.84
C MET A 133 -8.53 25.72 14.75
N VAL A 134 -8.71 25.60 16.07
CA VAL A 134 -7.71 26.04 17.06
C VAL A 134 -7.52 24.98 18.15
N ILE A 135 -6.28 24.57 18.37
CA ILE A 135 -5.88 23.68 19.48
C ILE A 135 -5.24 24.52 20.59
N THR A 136 -5.92 24.61 21.74
CA THR A 136 -5.44 25.31 22.95
C THR A 136 -4.31 24.53 23.63
N GLU A 137 -3.57 25.15 24.56
CA GLU A 137 -2.62 24.37 25.38
C GLU A 137 -3.34 23.34 26.24
N ASP A 138 -4.52 23.65 26.77
CA ASP A 138 -5.27 22.72 27.61
C ASP A 138 -5.75 21.51 26.82
N ALA A 139 -6.15 21.65 25.55
CA ALA A 139 -6.45 20.51 24.68
C ALA A 139 -5.23 19.58 24.48
N ILE A 140 -4.01 20.13 24.40
CA ILE A 140 -2.76 19.34 24.37
C ILE A 140 -2.54 18.64 25.71
N PHE A 141 -2.85 19.29 26.85
CA PHE A 141 -2.78 18.65 28.15
C PHE A 141 -3.81 17.53 28.31
N GLU A 142 -5.07 17.70 27.92
CA GLU A 142 -6.08 16.64 27.93
C GLU A 142 -5.65 15.44 27.06
N PHE A 143 -5.08 15.69 25.87
CA PHE A 143 -4.48 14.64 25.06
C PHE A 143 -3.38 13.87 25.80
N LEU A 144 -2.41 14.57 26.42
CA LEU A 144 -1.34 13.91 27.19
C LEU A 144 -1.87 13.21 28.46
N HIS A 145 -2.95 13.70 29.06
CA HIS A 145 -3.63 13.06 30.18
C HIS A 145 -4.28 11.73 29.75
N LEU A 146 -5.02 11.71 28.64
CA LEU A 146 -5.58 10.51 28.00
C LEU A 146 -4.50 9.48 27.62
N VAL A 147 -3.42 9.93 26.97
CA VAL A 147 -2.25 9.09 26.63
C VAL A 147 -1.63 8.49 27.90
N SER A 148 -1.76 9.18 29.04
CA SER A 148 -1.22 8.72 30.32
C SER A 148 -2.19 7.94 31.22
N ASP A 149 -3.46 7.78 30.82
CA ASP A 149 -4.52 7.16 31.65
C ASP A 149 -4.56 7.77 33.07
N ASP A 150 -4.30 9.08 33.18
CA ASP A 150 -4.08 9.86 34.42
C ASP A 150 -3.00 9.34 35.40
N LYS A 151 -2.15 8.40 34.98
CA LYS A 151 -1.07 7.86 35.83
C LYS A 151 0.17 8.77 35.87
N VAL A 152 0.37 9.62 34.87
CA VAL A 152 1.52 10.53 34.79
C VAL A 152 1.08 11.94 35.12
N ARG A 153 1.74 12.58 36.09
CA ARG A 153 1.35 13.92 36.52
C ARG A 153 1.86 14.95 35.52
N ARG A 154 1.11 16.04 35.35
CA ARG A 154 1.49 17.21 34.53
C ARG A 154 2.87 17.81 34.89
N SER A 155 3.36 17.58 36.11
CA SER A 155 4.73 17.89 36.56
C SER A 155 5.80 17.05 35.85
N ASP A 156 5.51 15.76 35.65
CA ASP A 156 6.47 14.73 35.24
C ASP A 156 6.78 14.83 33.73
N PHE A 157 5.90 15.47 32.95
CA PHE A 157 6.05 15.65 31.51
C PHE A 157 7.33 16.40 31.12
N GLY A 158 7.81 17.34 31.95
CA GLY A 158 9.08 18.04 31.72
C GLY A 158 10.29 17.09 31.81
N ASP A 159 10.31 16.23 32.82
CA ASP A 159 11.36 15.23 33.04
C ASP A 159 11.29 14.07 32.02
N ILE A 160 10.10 13.79 31.48
CA ILE A 160 9.93 12.85 30.35
C ILE A 160 10.47 13.48 29.06
N LEU A 161 10.11 14.73 28.74
CA LEU A 161 10.63 15.45 27.56
C LEU A 161 12.16 15.58 27.60
N SER A 162 12.72 15.98 28.75
CA SER A 162 14.17 16.12 28.90
C SER A 162 14.92 14.79 28.76
N ARG A 163 14.33 13.66 29.13
CA ARG A 163 14.93 12.32 28.93
C ARG A 163 14.76 11.82 27.49
N ALA A 164 13.56 11.91 26.94
CA ALA A 164 13.24 11.47 25.58
C ALA A 164 14.03 12.20 24.48
N THR A 165 14.40 13.46 24.74
CA THR A 165 15.10 14.32 23.77
C THR A 165 16.53 14.67 24.18
N SER A 166 17.03 14.14 25.31
CA SER A 166 18.30 14.55 25.94
C SER A 166 18.43 16.07 26.16
N GLY A 167 17.30 16.76 26.34
CA GLY A 167 17.23 18.21 26.52
C GLY A 167 17.33 19.04 25.22
N ASN A 168 17.32 18.41 24.03
CA ASN A 168 17.42 19.12 22.75
C ASN A 168 16.13 19.83 22.32
N VAL A 169 14.98 19.52 22.93
CA VAL A 169 13.67 20.12 22.59
C VAL A 169 13.04 20.77 23.82
N ALA A 170 12.66 22.03 23.69
CA ALA A 170 11.97 22.79 24.72
C ALA A 170 10.44 22.54 24.70
N ARG A 171 9.76 22.83 25.82
CA ARG A 171 8.31 22.55 25.97
C ARG A 171 7.47 23.27 24.92
N ASP A 172 7.80 24.53 24.60
CA ASP A 172 7.11 25.34 23.59
C ASP A 172 7.25 24.74 22.19
N GLN A 173 8.42 24.18 21.85
CA GLN A 173 8.66 23.49 20.58
C GLN A 173 7.83 22.20 20.48
N LEU A 174 7.83 21.38 21.53
CA LEU A 174 6.97 20.19 21.62
C LEU A 174 5.48 20.57 21.49
N PHE A 175 5.03 21.59 22.22
CA PHE A 175 3.64 22.06 22.18
C PHE A 175 3.28 22.72 20.84
N LYS A 176 4.26 23.23 20.08
CA LYS A 176 4.05 23.64 18.69
C LYS A 176 3.86 22.43 17.78
N GLN A 177 4.71 21.40 17.88
CA GLN A 177 4.55 20.19 17.07
C GLN A 177 3.23 19.48 17.37
N LEU A 178 2.93 19.19 18.63
CA LEU A 178 1.66 18.57 19.04
C LEU A 178 0.43 19.36 18.55
N ARG A 179 0.51 20.70 18.48
CA ARG A 179 -0.53 21.53 17.88
C ARG A 179 -0.70 21.28 16.37
N THR A 180 0.38 21.18 15.62
CA THR A 180 0.36 20.84 14.18
C THR A 180 -0.28 19.47 13.96
N GLU A 181 0.22 18.45 14.67
CA GLU A 181 -0.25 17.06 14.58
C GLU A 181 -1.75 16.95 14.91
N MET A 182 -2.19 17.58 16.01
CA MET A 182 -3.61 17.56 16.43
C MET A 182 -4.52 18.38 15.49
N LEU A 183 -4.03 19.43 14.83
CA LEU A 183 -4.78 20.16 13.81
C LEU A 183 -5.02 19.29 12.57
N ALA A 184 -3.95 18.66 12.05
CA ALA A 184 -4.04 17.77 10.90
C ALA A 184 -4.98 16.59 11.18
N GLN A 185 -4.80 15.92 12.32
CA GLN A 185 -5.61 14.77 12.72
C GLN A 185 -7.09 15.13 12.96
N ASN A 186 -7.39 16.31 13.49
CA ASN A 186 -8.78 16.75 13.66
C ASN A 186 -9.44 17.08 12.32
N LEU A 187 -8.72 17.71 11.37
CA LEU A 187 -9.25 17.93 10.02
C LEU A 187 -9.54 16.59 9.31
N GLN A 188 -8.60 15.63 9.36
CA GLN A 188 -8.81 14.28 8.82
C GLN A 188 -10.04 13.60 9.44
N ARG A 189 -10.24 13.72 10.77
CA ARG A 189 -11.44 13.17 11.43
C ARG A 189 -12.72 13.86 10.99
N VAL A 190 -12.73 15.18 10.85
CA VAL A 190 -13.91 15.93 10.39
C VAL A 190 -14.30 15.48 8.98
N VAL A 191 -13.35 15.44 8.04
CA VAL A 191 -13.59 14.99 6.65
C VAL A 191 -14.04 13.52 6.61
N GLY A 192 -13.35 12.63 7.34
CA GLY A 192 -13.66 11.20 7.36
C GLY A 192 -14.97 10.83 8.07
N SER A 193 -15.46 11.67 8.99
CA SER A 193 -16.62 11.34 9.83
C SER A 193 -17.90 11.03 9.05
N GLY A 194 -18.14 11.73 7.93
CA GLY A 194 -19.25 11.46 7.02
C GLY A 194 -19.00 10.28 6.08
N LEU A 195 -17.74 10.06 5.68
CA LEU A 195 -17.34 9.02 4.73
C LEU A 195 -17.41 7.61 5.33
N MET A 196 -17.24 7.45 6.65
CA MET A 196 -17.35 6.14 7.33
C MET A 196 -18.77 5.54 7.33
N ALA A 197 -19.79 6.28 6.90
CA ALA A 197 -21.17 5.83 6.84
C ALA A 197 -21.53 5.34 5.44
N MET A 198 -21.72 4.02 5.29
CA MET A 198 -22.08 3.40 4.01
C MET A 198 -23.54 3.69 3.63
N PRO A 199 -23.83 4.29 2.46
CA PRO A 199 -25.19 4.42 1.96
C PRO A 199 -25.82 3.04 1.69
N PRO A 200 -27.13 2.83 1.90
CA PRO A 200 -27.80 1.56 1.62
C PRO A 200 -27.68 1.11 0.15
N GLU A 201 -27.58 2.07 -0.77
CA GLU A 201 -27.34 1.85 -2.20
C GLU A 201 -25.95 1.27 -2.46
N SER A 202 -24.91 1.90 -1.91
CA SER A 202 -23.53 1.38 -1.97
C SER A 202 -23.41 0.00 -1.30
N ALA A 203 -24.09 -0.21 -0.17
CA ALA A 203 -24.13 -1.50 0.50
C ALA A 203 -24.72 -2.62 -0.38
N TRP A 204 -25.74 -2.28 -1.18
CA TRP A 204 -26.36 -3.18 -2.14
C TRP A 204 -25.48 -3.42 -3.37
N ASP A 205 -24.86 -2.37 -3.94
CA ASP A 205 -23.88 -2.50 -5.03
C ASP A 205 -22.70 -3.39 -4.63
N TYR A 206 -21.99 -3.04 -3.55
CA TYR A 206 -20.86 -3.79 -3.03
C TYR A 206 -21.21 -5.26 -2.68
N TYR A 207 -22.46 -5.54 -2.31
CA TYR A 207 -22.93 -6.91 -2.16
C TYR A 207 -23.10 -7.61 -3.52
N ASN A 208 -23.73 -6.96 -4.51
CA ASN A 208 -23.88 -7.51 -5.87
C ASN A 208 -22.53 -7.82 -6.51
N ARG A 209 -21.48 -7.01 -6.30
CA ARG A 209 -20.13 -7.27 -6.84
C ARG A 209 -19.55 -8.64 -6.42
N PHE A 210 -20.01 -9.23 -5.33
CA PHE A 210 -19.66 -10.61 -4.91
C PHE A 210 -20.77 -11.63 -5.16
N SER A 211 -22.05 -11.26 -5.07
CA SER A 211 -23.18 -12.19 -5.06
C SER A 211 -23.92 -12.33 -6.38
N ARG A 212 -23.90 -11.31 -7.26
CA ARG A 212 -24.38 -11.42 -8.64
C ARG A 212 -23.29 -12.12 -9.44
N ARG A 213 -23.51 -13.39 -9.77
CA ARG A 213 -22.68 -14.11 -10.75
C ARG A 213 -23.39 -14.05 -12.09
N ILE A 214 -22.63 -13.89 -13.16
CA ILE A 214 -23.13 -13.83 -14.54
C ILE A 214 -22.42 -14.86 -15.40
N LYS A 215 -23.10 -15.29 -16.46
CA LYS A 215 -22.50 -16.05 -17.57
C LYS A 215 -22.69 -15.25 -18.86
N ALA A 216 -21.66 -15.16 -19.69
CA ALA A 216 -21.68 -14.35 -20.91
C ALA A 216 -21.22 -15.12 -22.16
N GLU A 217 -21.65 -14.67 -23.33
CA GLU A 217 -20.88 -14.81 -24.56
C GLU A 217 -19.98 -13.59 -24.72
N VAL A 218 -18.73 -13.81 -25.14
CA VAL A 218 -17.77 -12.76 -25.45
C VAL A 218 -17.15 -13.01 -26.82
N LEU A 219 -16.98 -11.95 -27.61
CA LEU A 219 -16.18 -11.96 -28.84
C LEU A 219 -15.03 -10.96 -28.68
N PRO A 220 -13.78 -11.42 -28.54
CA PRO A 220 -12.62 -10.54 -28.52
C PRO A 220 -12.35 -9.93 -29.90
N LEU A 221 -11.90 -8.68 -29.90
CA LEU A 221 -11.41 -7.94 -31.06
C LEU A 221 -10.04 -7.34 -30.66
N PRO A 222 -8.91 -7.99 -31.01
CA PRO A 222 -7.59 -7.47 -30.72
C PRO A 222 -7.36 -6.10 -31.36
N VAL A 223 -6.84 -5.14 -30.60
CA VAL A 223 -6.60 -3.77 -31.06
C VAL A 223 -5.57 -3.73 -32.20
N ASP A 224 -4.57 -4.62 -32.19
CA ASP A 224 -3.55 -4.70 -33.23
C ASP A 224 -4.10 -4.97 -34.65
N ASP A 225 -5.23 -5.68 -34.77
CA ASP A 225 -5.90 -5.86 -36.06
C ASP A 225 -6.37 -4.51 -36.64
N PHE A 226 -6.55 -3.49 -35.80
CA PHE A 226 -7.02 -2.15 -36.17
C PHE A 226 -5.87 -1.15 -36.37
N THR A 227 -4.66 -1.42 -35.89
CA THR A 227 -3.46 -0.58 -36.14
C THR A 227 -3.19 -0.38 -37.63
N SER A 228 -3.39 -1.43 -38.45
CA SER A 228 -3.30 -1.34 -39.92
C SER A 228 -4.43 -0.54 -40.60
N LYS A 229 -5.48 -0.17 -39.86
CA LYS A 229 -6.68 0.53 -40.34
C LYS A 229 -6.66 2.04 -40.02
N VAL A 230 -5.77 2.49 -39.11
CA VAL A 230 -5.55 3.89 -38.72
C VAL A 230 -5.17 4.74 -39.94
N LYS A 231 -5.72 5.96 -40.04
CA LYS A 231 -5.62 6.85 -41.23
C LYS A 231 -5.23 8.28 -40.87
N GLY A 232 -4.26 8.40 -39.97
CA GLY A 232 -3.59 9.64 -39.63
C GLY A 232 -2.12 9.41 -39.29
N GLU A 233 -1.37 10.50 -39.25
CA GLU A 233 -0.14 10.62 -38.48
C GLU A 233 -0.43 11.68 -37.40
N PRO A 234 0.05 11.52 -36.16
CA PRO A 234 -0.21 12.49 -35.11
C PRO A 234 0.48 13.83 -35.40
N THR A 235 -0.15 14.92 -34.96
CA THR A 235 0.49 16.23 -34.96
C THR A 235 1.66 16.27 -33.97
N ASP A 236 2.62 17.17 -34.20
CA ASP A 236 3.75 17.33 -33.26
C ASP A 236 3.30 17.78 -31.85
N ASP A 237 2.15 18.44 -31.72
CA ASP A 237 1.57 18.80 -30.43
C ASP A 237 0.97 17.58 -29.70
N GLU A 238 0.27 16.66 -30.40
CA GLU A 238 -0.23 15.40 -29.82
C GLU A 238 0.92 14.47 -29.42
N VAL A 239 1.93 14.31 -30.29
CA VAL A 239 3.16 13.55 -29.99
C VAL A 239 3.86 14.13 -28.75
N LYS A 240 3.95 15.47 -28.67
CA LYS A 240 4.56 16.12 -27.51
C LYS A 240 3.72 15.95 -26.24
N GLN A 241 2.40 16.09 -26.31
CA GLN A 241 1.52 15.92 -25.15
C GLN A 241 1.66 14.50 -24.59
N LEU A 242 1.50 13.47 -25.43
CA LEU A 242 1.58 12.07 -25.01
C LEU A 242 2.94 11.73 -24.40
N TYR A 243 4.03 12.30 -24.94
CA TYR A 243 5.35 12.20 -24.33
C TYR A 243 5.43 12.88 -22.96
N GLU A 244 4.97 14.14 -22.82
CA GLU A 244 5.04 14.86 -21.54
C GLU A 244 4.21 14.17 -20.44
N GLU A 245 3.13 13.47 -20.81
CA GLU A 245 2.27 12.65 -19.94
C GLU A 245 2.90 11.29 -19.57
N GLY A 246 3.63 10.65 -20.50
CA GLY A 246 4.24 9.32 -20.29
C GLY A 246 5.72 9.29 -19.88
N LYS A 247 6.47 10.39 -20.01
CA LYS A 247 7.95 10.42 -19.90
C LYS A 247 8.52 9.93 -18.57
N ASP A 248 7.83 10.20 -17.45
CA ASP A 248 8.30 9.87 -16.09
C ASP A 248 7.75 8.51 -15.60
N ARG A 249 6.83 7.91 -16.36
CA ARG A 249 6.23 6.59 -16.12
C ARG A 249 7.07 5.51 -16.82
N PHE A 250 7.36 4.40 -16.15
CA PHE A 250 7.94 3.22 -16.80
C PHE A 250 6.87 2.49 -17.65
N PRO A 251 7.23 1.84 -18.77
CA PRO A 251 6.34 0.88 -19.44
C PRO A 251 5.85 -0.20 -18.47
N ASP A 252 4.56 -0.54 -18.57
CA ASP A 252 3.91 -1.63 -17.85
C ASP A 252 2.87 -2.29 -18.79
N PRO A 253 3.02 -3.57 -19.17
CA PRO A 253 2.08 -4.29 -20.04
C PRO A 253 0.64 -4.41 -19.50
N ASN A 254 0.42 -4.06 -18.22
CA ASN A 254 -0.89 -4.10 -17.56
C ASN A 254 -1.52 -2.70 -17.44
N SER A 255 -0.84 -1.65 -17.91
CA SER A 255 -1.31 -0.25 -17.94
C SER A 255 -1.83 0.12 -19.33
N PRO A 256 -2.97 0.80 -19.46
CA PRO A 256 -3.41 1.39 -20.73
C PRO A 256 -2.59 2.65 -21.06
N GLU A 257 -2.28 3.45 -20.04
CA GLU A 257 -1.49 4.67 -20.17
C GLU A 257 -0.01 4.34 -20.49
N PRO A 258 0.57 4.89 -21.57
CA PRO A 258 1.93 4.59 -21.96
C PRO A 258 2.98 5.21 -21.03
N GLY A 259 4.10 4.51 -20.87
CA GLY A 259 5.27 4.98 -20.15
C GLY A 259 6.52 4.96 -21.04
N PHE A 260 7.35 6.00 -20.96
CA PHE A 260 8.56 6.12 -21.77
C PHE A 260 9.86 6.12 -20.94
N LYS A 261 9.77 6.13 -19.61
CA LYS A 261 10.92 6.02 -18.70
C LYS A 261 11.57 4.65 -18.83
N ARG A 262 12.90 4.59 -18.86
CA ARG A 262 13.67 3.36 -19.05
C ARG A 262 14.04 2.71 -17.73
N ARG A 263 13.66 1.45 -17.55
CA ARG A 263 14.14 0.60 -16.46
C ARG A 263 15.62 0.28 -16.71
N LYS A 264 16.45 0.29 -15.66
CA LYS A 264 17.81 -0.28 -15.70
C LYS A 264 17.73 -1.79 -15.92
N LYS A 265 18.70 -2.35 -16.64
CA LYS A 265 18.79 -3.80 -16.86
C LYS A 265 19.90 -4.44 -16.02
N ILE A 266 19.67 -5.64 -15.54
CA ILE A 266 20.53 -6.36 -14.60
C ILE A 266 20.68 -7.81 -15.06
N ALA A 267 21.91 -8.32 -15.02
CA ALA A 267 22.22 -9.72 -15.23
C ALA A 267 22.50 -10.38 -13.87
N PHE A 268 21.92 -11.55 -13.63
CA PHE A 268 22.08 -12.32 -12.40
C PHE A 268 22.73 -13.67 -12.70
N ALA A 269 23.78 -14.02 -11.96
CA ALA A 269 24.20 -15.40 -11.84
C ALA A 269 23.56 -16.01 -10.59
N TYR A 270 23.22 -17.31 -10.67
CA TYR A 270 22.54 -18.02 -9.60
C TYR A 270 22.97 -19.49 -9.49
N LEU A 271 22.73 -20.03 -8.31
CA LEU A 271 22.77 -21.45 -7.99
C LEU A 271 21.38 -21.87 -7.52
N LYS A 272 20.71 -22.71 -8.31
CA LYS A 272 19.44 -23.36 -8.00
C LYS A 272 19.69 -24.67 -7.26
N ILE A 273 18.94 -24.88 -6.19
CA ILE A 273 18.78 -26.14 -5.45
C ILE A 273 17.46 -26.76 -5.88
N GLU A 274 17.45 -28.09 -5.98
CA GLU A 274 16.26 -28.89 -6.28
C GLU A 274 16.16 -29.96 -5.19
N ASP A 275 15.28 -29.76 -4.21
CA ASP A 275 15.26 -30.52 -2.96
C ASP A 275 15.05 -32.03 -3.19
N GLU A 276 14.26 -32.41 -4.20
CA GLU A 276 14.03 -33.81 -4.57
C GLU A 276 15.34 -34.55 -4.91
N ARG A 277 16.33 -33.87 -5.53
CA ARG A 277 17.65 -34.47 -5.80
C ARG A 277 18.43 -34.76 -4.51
N PHE A 278 18.39 -33.84 -3.56
CA PHE A 278 19.02 -34.02 -2.25
C PHE A 278 18.27 -35.06 -1.42
N LEU A 279 16.93 -35.11 -1.54
CA LEU A 279 16.06 -36.02 -0.81
C LEU A 279 16.26 -37.47 -1.26
N GLU A 280 16.35 -37.75 -2.56
CA GLU A 280 16.62 -39.09 -3.08
C GLU A 280 18.04 -39.59 -2.72
N GLU A 281 19.06 -38.72 -2.74
CA GLU A 281 20.41 -39.08 -2.27
C GLU A 281 20.40 -39.38 -0.75
N ALA A 282 19.76 -38.53 0.05
CA ALA A 282 19.68 -38.71 1.49
C ALA A 282 18.84 -39.96 1.88
N LYS A 283 17.70 -40.22 1.21
CA LYS A 283 16.91 -41.46 1.37
C LYS A 283 17.75 -42.71 1.10
N ALA A 284 18.65 -42.68 0.12
CA ALA A 284 19.52 -43.81 -0.22
C ALA A 284 20.62 -44.08 0.83
N GLU A 285 20.89 -43.13 1.73
CA GLU A 285 21.79 -43.30 2.88
C GLU A 285 21.08 -43.77 4.16
N VAL A 286 19.74 -43.68 4.24
CA VAL A 286 18.97 -44.14 5.42
C VAL A 286 18.93 -45.67 5.47
N SER A 287 19.36 -46.26 6.59
CA SER A 287 19.37 -47.72 6.75
C SER A 287 18.01 -48.30 7.17
N GLU A 288 17.77 -49.57 6.87
CA GLU A 288 16.63 -50.34 7.38
C GLU A 288 16.55 -50.36 8.91
N GLU A 289 17.70 -50.24 9.60
CA GLU A 289 17.74 -50.19 11.07
C GLU A 289 17.25 -48.83 11.58
N ASP A 290 17.56 -47.73 10.88
CA ASP A 290 17.08 -46.38 11.21
C ASP A 290 15.58 -46.22 10.91
N VAL A 291 15.11 -46.71 9.77
CA VAL A 291 13.67 -46.76 9.43
C VAL A 291 12.88 -47.50 10.52
N LYS A 292 13.37 -48.68 10.91
CA LYS A 292 12.72 -49.50 11.94
C LYS A 292 12.79 -48.87 13.32
N LYS A 293 13.91 -48.23 13.67
CA LYS A 293 14.05 -47.48 14.92
C LYS A 293 13.04 -46.34 14.97
N HIS A 294 12.97 -45.52 13.92
CA HIS A 294 12.06 -44.38 13.84
C HIS A 294 10.58 -44.81 13.89
N TYR A 295 10.21 -45.92 13.22
CA TYR A 295 8.85 -46.48 13.29
C TYR A 295 8.47 -46.96 14.71
N GLU A 296 9.39 -47.55 15.46
CA GLU A 296 9.12 -47.98 16.85
C GLU A 296 9.16 -46.81 17.85
N GLU A 297 10.00 -45.79 17.62
CA GLU A 297 10.09 -44.59 18.46
C GLU A 297 8.91 -43.62 18.25
N ASN A 298 8.39 -43.47 17.02
CA ASN A 298 7.31 -42.54 16.64
C ASN A 298 6.04 -43.28 16.20
N LYS A 299 5.82 -44.49 16.73
CA LYS A 299 4.75 -45.41 16.32
C LYS A 299 3.36 -44.78 16.36
N ASP A 300 3.16 -43.86 17.29
CA ASP A 300 1.90 -43.18 17.55
C ASP A 300 1.45 -42.23 16.43
N ASP A 301 2.34 -41.84 15.51
CA ASP A 301 2.01 -41.04 14.32
C ASP A 301 1.43 -41.90 13.18
N PHE A 302 1.71 -43.21 13.17
CA PHE A 302 1.25 -44.18 12.16
C PHE A 302 -0.05 -44.88 12.55
N LYS A 303 -0.86 -44.26 13.42
CA LYS A 303 -2.16 -44.79 13.87
C LYS A 303 -3.21 -44.70 12.76
N VAL A 304 -3.84 -45.83 12.47
CA VAL A 304 -5.01 -45.88 11.58
C VAL A 304 -6.23 -45.38 12.35
N LEU A 305 -6.71 -44.17 12.02
CA LEU A 305 -8.03 -43.73 12.44
C LEU A 305 -9.10 -44.55 11.69
N ASP A 306 -9.87 -45.36 12.43
CA ASP A 306 -11.13 -45.96 11.94
C ASP A 306 -12.18 -44.85 11.75
N LEU A 307 -12.01 -43.99 10.74
CA LEU A 307 -13.06 -43.10 10.26
C LEU A 307 -14.24 -43.95 9.74
N PRO A 308 -15.51 -43.56 9.99
CA PRO A 308 -16.66 -44.31 9.51
C PRO A 308 -16.75 -44.21 7.98
N SER A 309 -16.20 -45.21 7.28
CA SER A 309 -16.24 -45.29 5.83
C SER A 309 -17.69 -45.23 5.33
N THR A 310 -17.96 -44.27 4.45
CA THR A 310 -19.20 -44.28 3.66
C THR A 310 -19.09 -45.43 2.66
N GLU A 311 -20.14 -46.26 2.57
CA GLU A 311 -20.15 -47.49 1.79
C GLU A 311 -20.46 -47.20 0.31
N GLU A 312 -19.42 -47.00 -0.51
CA GLU A 312 -19.54 -46.98 -1.98
C GLU A 312 -18.88 -48.19 -2.64
N ALA A 313 -19.50 -48.67 -3.72
CA ALA A 313 -19.24 -49.99 -4.27
C ALA A 313 -18.11 -50.02 -5.31
N LYS A 314 -17.16 -50.93 -5.09
CA LYS A 314 -16.06 -51.28 -5.99
C LYS A 314 -16.53 -51.82 -7.35
N PRO A 315 -16.15 -51.22 -8.49
CA PRO A 315 -16.16 -51.87 -9.79
C PRO A 315 -15.03 -52.92 -9.91
N GLU A 316 -15.25 -53.99 -10.66
CA GLU A 316 -14.22 -55.03 -10.88
C GLU A 316 -13.17 -54.61 -11.90
N ALA A 317 -11.90 -54.90 -11.62
CA ALA A 317 -10.80 -54.69 -12.56
C ALA A 317 -10.60 -55.90 -13.48
N LYS A 318 -10.22 -55.64 -14.74
CA LYS A 318 -9.47 -56.59 -15.57
C LYS A 318 -8.27 -55.90 -16.23
N PRO A 319 -7.17 -56.65 -16.48
CA PRO A 319 -5.86 -56.04 -16.61
C PRO A 319 -5.49 -55.66 -18.05
N GLU A 320 -4.73 -54.58 -18.19
CA GLU A 320 -3.99 -54.27 -19.41
C GLU A 320 -2.71 -55.10 -19.52
N ALA A 321 -2.23 -55.25 -20.74
CA ALA A 321 -0.94 -55.86 -21.07
C ALA A 321 -0.14 -54.92 -21.98
N LYS A 322 1.20 -55.08 -22.00
CA LYS A 322 2.12 -54.14 -22.65
C LYS A 322 1.86 -53.92 -24.17
N PRO A 323 2.22 -52.73 -24.71
CA PRO A 323 1.86 -52.29 -26.06
C PRO A 323 2.85 -52.75 -27.13
N GLU A 324 2.38 -52.80 -28.40
CA GLU A 324 3.23 -52.80 -29.59
C GLU A 324 2.55 -52.10 -30.79
N ALA A 325 3.35 -51.29 -31.51
CA ALA A 325 3.27 -50.76 -32.89
C ALA A 325 1.93 -50.44 -33.63
N LYS A 326 1.94 -49.26 -34.29
CA LYS A 326 1.25 -48.89 -35.55
C LYS A 326 1.42 -49.97 -36.67
N PRO A 327 0.61 -50.02 -37.77
CA PRO A 327 0.14 -48.83 -38.54
C PRO A 327 -1.27 -48.87 -39.21
N GLU A 328 -1.64 -47.70 -39.75
CA GLU A 328 -2.47 -47.42 -40.97
C GLU A 328 -3.71 -48.27 -41.33
N ALA A 329 -4.88 -47.62 -41.50
CA ALA A 329 -5.51 -47.35 -42.82
C ALA A 329 -6.96 -46.78 -42.75
N LYS A 330 -7.30 -45.88 -43.70
CA LYS A 330 -8.67 -45.59 -44.22
C LYS A 330 -9.03 -46.64 -45.32
N PRO A 331 -10.24 -46.73 -45.94
CA PRO A 331 -11.35 -45.76 -46.00
C PRO A 331 -12.80 -46.35 -45.88
N GLU A 332 -13.83 -45.47 -46.03
CA GLU A 332 -15.13 -45.68 -46.73
C GLU A 332 -16.13 -46.79 -46.26
N ALA A 333 -17.46 -46.69 -46.41
CA ALA A 333 -18.36 -45.61 -46.89
C ALA A 333 -19.84 -45.81 -46.41
N LYS A 334 -20.70 -44.84 -46.77
CA LYS A 334 -22.20 -44.86 -46.91
C LYS A 334 -22.75 -46.17 -47.55
N PRO A 335 -24.08 -46.50 -47.51
CA PRO A 335 -25.20 -45.56 -47.74
C PRO A 335 -26.56 -45.81 -47.00
N GLU A 336 -27.53 -44.89 -47.24
CA GLU A 336 -29.00 -45.03 -47.52
C GLU A 336 -29.85 -46.23 -47.02
N ASP A 337 -31.19 -46.16 -46.87
CA ASP A 337 -32.24 -45.11 -46.87
C ASP A 337 -33.58 -45.78 -46.47
N ALA A 338 -34.60 -45.00 -46.04
CA ALA A 338 -36.06 -45.22 -46.25
C ALA A 338 -36.91 -44.43 -45.23
N GLY A 339 -38.07 -43.90 -45.66
CA GLY A 339 -39.05 -43.26 -44.77
C GLY A 339 -40.51 -43.28 -45.27
N ALA A 340 -41.43 -42.74 -44.47
CA ALA A 340 -42.87 -42.51 -44.79
C ALA A 340 -43.40 -41.36 -43.89
N LYS A 341 -43.93 -40.24 -44.42
CA LYS A 341 -45.26 -40.00 -45.05
C LYS A 341 -46.47 -40.06 -44.09
N GLY A 342 -47.29 -38.99 -44.05
CA GLY A 342 -48.56 -38.97 -43.29
C GLY A 342 -49.36 -37.64 -43.24
N ASP A 343 -49.80 -37.12 -44.39
CA ASP A 343 -51.01 -36.27 -44.63
C ASP A 343 -51.34 -34.94 -43.88
N VAL A 344 -52.28 -34.20 -44.50
CA VAL A 344 -52.69 -32.78 -44.26
C VAL A 344 -54.16 -32.60 -44.73
N PRO A 345 -55.08 -31.92 -44.00
CA PRO A 345 -55.65 -30.64 -44.54
C PRO A 345 -56.29 -29.62 -43.55
N SER A 346 -56.36 -28.36 -43.99
CA SER A 346 -57.30 -27.23 -43.67
C SER A 346 -57.71 -26.89 -42.22
N LYS A 347 -57.72 -25.64 -41.74
CA LYS A 347 -58.11 -24.31 -42.27
C LYS A 347 -59.63 -24.07 -42.38
N GLU A 348 -60.20 -23.28 -41.45
CA GLU A 348 -61.05 -22.10 -41.76
C GLU A 348 -61.35 -21.20 -40.53
N GLU A 349 -61.56 -19.90 -40.82
CA GLU A 349 -62.10 -18.83 -39.96
C GLU A 349 -63.61 -18.65 -40.32
N PRO A 350 -64.51 -17.88 -39.62
CA PRO A 350 -64.33 -16.42 -39.47
C PRO A 350 -65.15 -15.62 -38.40
N SER A 351 -64.77 -14.33 -38.24
CA SER A 351 -65.65 -13.15 -38.05
C SER A 351 -66.45 -12.91 -36.74
N LYS A 352 -66.20 -11.77 -36.08
CA LYS A 352 -67.04 -10.54 -36.23
C LYS A 352 -66.55 -9.32 -35.41
N SER A 353 -66.47 -8.16 -36.07
CA SER A 353 -66.55 -6.82 -35.43
C SER A 353 -68.00 -6.28 -35.53
N PRO A 354 -68.32 -5.09 -34.95
CA PRO A 354 -68.21 -3.88 -35.78
C PRO A 354 -67.95 -2.52 -35.05
N ALA A 355 -67.27 -1.61 -35.77
CA ALA A 355 -67.51 -0.14 -35.84
C ALA A 355 -67.31 0.75 -34.57
N LYS A 356 -67.04 2.07 -34.62
CA LYS A 356 -66.64 3.14 -35.60
C LYS A 356 -66.33 4.41 -34.73
N ASP A 357 -65.80 5.58 -35.12
CA ASP A 357 -65.36 6.28 -36.37
C ASP A 357 -64.52 7.52 -35.94
N GLU A 358 -63.70 8.24 -36.73
CA GLU A 358 -63.01 8.01 -38.02
C GLU A 358 -61.94 9.13 -38.24
N LYS A 359 -60.97 8.92 -39.16
CA LYS A 359 -60.29 9.94 -40.03
C LYS A 359 -59.37 11.06 -39.45
N THR A 360 -58.29 11.52 -40.12
CA THR A 360 -57.39 11.00 -41.20
C THR A 360 -56.20 11.95 -41.43
N GLU A 361 -55.01 11.39 -41.74
CA GLU A 361 -54.00 11.76 -42.80
C GLU A 361 -53.55 13.24 -43.06
N PRO A 362 -52.48 13.50 -43.88
CA PRO A 362 -51.48 12.59 -44.50
C PRO A 362 -50.00 12.95 -44.25
N VAL A 363 -49.09 12.13 -44.80
CA VAL A 363 -47.62 12.28 -44.92
C VAL A 363 -47.29 12.37 -46.43
N PRO A 364 -46.37 13.25 -46.94
CA PRO A 364 -44.98 12.80 -47.24
C PRO A 364 -43.83 13.85 -47.42
N THR A 365 -42.60 13.38 -47.15
CA THR A 365 -41.29 13.61 -47.84
C THR A 365 -40.84 14.97 -48.42
N ALA A 366 -39.57 15.36 -48.14
CA ALA A 366 -38.66 16.03 -49.10
C ALA A 366 -37.17 15.86 -48.70
N LYS A 367 -36.21 16.28 -49.56
CA LYS A 367 -34.75 16.11 -49.41
C LYS A 367 -33.95 17.34 -49.89
N ASP A 368 -32.89 17.69 -49.15
CA ASP A 368 -31.56 18.17 -49.63
C ASP A 368 -31.35 19.60 -50.21
N LYS A 369 -30.13 20.14 -49.95
CA LYS A 369 -29.32 21.22 -50.60
C LYS A 369 -29.71 22.74 -50.63
N SER A 370 -28.97 23.51 -49.80
CA SER A 370 -27.82 24.40 -50.18
C SER A 370 -28.01 25.83 -50.77
N SER A 371 -27.28 26.81 -50.16
CA SER A 371 -26.21 27.64 -50.78
C SER A 371 -26.29 29.19 -50.78
N THR A 372 -25.12 29.82 -50.50
CA THR A 372 -24.55 31.10 -51.01
C THR A 372 -24.90 32.46 -50.38
N GLY A 373 -23.85 33.30 -50.18
CA GLY A 373 -23.90 34.75 -49.94
C GLY A 373 -23.17 35.20 -48.65
N GLU A 374 -21.85 35.31 -48.48
CA GLU A 374 -20.67 35.65 -49.33
C GLU A 374 -19.94 36.88 -48.71
N GLU A 375 -18.64 37.00 -48.98
CA GLU A 375 -17.59 37.76 -48.26
C GLU A 375 -17.49 39.28 -48.68
N PRO A 376 -16.50 40.14 -48.29
CA PRO A 376 -15.05 39.87 -48.15
C PRO A 376 -14.20 40.69 -47.13
N ASP A 377 -12.87 40.50 -47.25
CA ASP A 377 -11.72 41.37 -46.92
C ASP A 377 -11.01 41.25 -45.55
N ALA A 378 -9.78 40.72 -45.63
CA ALA A 378 -8.61 41.05 -44.80
C ALA A 378 -7.52 41.66 -45.71
N PRO A 379 -6.53 42.44 -45.23
CA PRO A 379 -5.26 41.79 -44.82
C PRO A 379 -4.34 42.56 -43.82
N ALA A 380 -3.20 41.92 -43.50
CA ALA A 380 -1.87 42.47 -43.18
C ALA A 380 -1.52 42.99 -41.75
N GLU A 381 -0.77 42.17 -41.00
CA GLU A 381 0.69 42.29 -40.72
C GLU A 381 1.43 43.66 -40.82
N PRO A 382 2.58 43.88 -40.09
CA PRO A 382 3.63 42.86 -39.86
C PRO A 382 4.36 42.82 -38.49
N GLU A 383 5.18 41.76 -38.36
CA GLU A 383 6.28 41.49 -37.42
C GLU A 383 7.44 42.54 -37.52
N PRO A 384 8.47 42.58 -36.61
CA PRO A 384 9.43 41.48 -36.42
C PRO A 384 9.97 41.24 -34.98
N ALA A 385 10.63 40.09 -34.80
CA ALA A 385 11.31 39.66 -33.57
C ALA A 385 12.62 40.41 -33.20
N ALA A 386 13.06 40.29 -31.94
CA ALA A 386 14.44 40.55 -31.50
C ALA A 386 14.83 39.77 -30.22
N GLU A 387 15.90 38.99 -30.31
CA GLU A 387 16.54 38.24 -29.21
C GLU A 387 17.53 39.13 -28.42
N ALA A 388 17.50 39.11 -27.08
CA ALA A 388 18.56 39.72 -26.24
C ALA A 388 18.60 39.19 -24.80
N ALA A 389 19.80 38.98 -24.26
CA ALA A 389 20.02 38.48 -22.90
C ALA A 389 20.39 39.57 -21.85
N LYS A 390 20.45 39.14 -20.58
CA LYS A 390 21.04 39.76 -19.35
C LYS A 390 22.27 40.69 -19.58
N PRO A 391 22.66 41.62 -18.65
CA PRO A 391 22.36 41.62 -17.19
C PRO A 391 22.14 42.99 -16.46
N LYS A 392 21.79 42.88 -15.16
CA LYS A 392 22.02 43.80 -14.00
C LYS A 392 22.62 45.21 -14.18
N GLU A 393 22.06 46.19 -13.45
CA GLU A 393 22.81 46.96 -12.43
C GLU A 393 21.92 47.37 -11.22
N THR A 394 22.43 48.11 -10.20
CA THR A 394 21.89 48.04 -8.81
C THR A 394 22.03 49.32 -7.95
N LYS A 395 20.98 49.67 -7.16
CA LYS A 395 21.01 50.29 -5.79
C LYS A 395 19.56 50.48 -5.25
N LYS A 396 19.19 50.30 -3.96
CA LYS A 396 19.70 50.76 -2.62
C LYS A 396 19.51 52.29 -2.39
N GLU A 397 19.05 52.81 -1.25
CA GLU A 397 18.72 52.22 0.08
C GLU A 397 17.88 53.17 0.98
N THR A 398 17.17 52.62 1.99
CA THR A 398 16.65 53.15 3.30
C THR A 398 16.54 54.66 3.64
N PRO A 399 15.56 55.04 4.51
CA PRO A 399 15.77 55.07 5.99
C PRO A 399 14.80 54.09 6.70
N LYS A 400 15.05 53.43 7.86
CA LYS A 400 15.89 53.60 9.08
C LYS A 400 15.30 54.58 10.15
N PRO A 401 15.17 54.16 11.43
CA PRO A 401 14.38 54.89 12.44
C PRO A 401 15.19 55.86 13.34
N PRO A 402 14.51 56.70 14.15
CA PRO A 402 15.10 57.35 15.34
C PRO A 402 15.24 56.36 16.51
N ALA A 403 15.93 56.78 17.58
CA ALA A 403 16.36 55.93 18.69
C ALA A 403 15.90 56.46 20.07
N GLU A 404 16.51 55.93 21.13
CA GLU A 404 16.13 56.07 22.55
C GLU A 404 16.20 57.50 23.13
N SER A 405 15.51 57.67 24.26
CA SER A 405 16.07 58.15 25.55
C SER A 405 15.45 59.41 26.21
N ASP A 406 15.63 59.40 27.53
CA ASP A 406 15.48 60.45 28.55
C ASP A 406 14.08 60.74 29.12
N ALA A 407 14.08 61.22 30.37
CA ALA A 407 12.97 61.11 31.32
C ALA A 407 12.49 62.45 31.89
N SER A 408 11.24 62.49 32.35
CA SER A 408 10.76 63.39 33.42
C SER A 408 9.40 62.95 33.95
N ALA A 409 9.26 62.92 35.29
CA ALA A 409 7.96 63.05 35.96
C ALA A 409 7.57 64.55 36.02
N PRO A 410 6.33 64.89 36.43
CA PRO A 410 6.17 65.18 37.86
C PRO A 410 4.89 64.65 38.50
N ASP A 411 4.85 64.73 39.83
CA ASP A 411 3.80 64.30 40.75
C ASP A 411 2.51 65.14 40.70
N VAL A 412 1.39 64.56 41.16
CA VAL A 412 0.64 65.09 42.33
C VAL A 412 0.01 63.91 43.11
N ASP A 413 -0.12 64.06 44.43
CA ASP A 413 -0.59 63.07 45.41
C ASP A 413 -2.06 62.60 45.30
N LEU A 414 -2.37 61.44 45.91
CA LEU A 414 -3.26 61.35 47.10
C LEU A 414 -3.32 59.93 47.71
N VAL A 415 -3.07 59.81 49.03
CA VAL A 415 -2.91 58.55 49.82
C VAL A 415 -3.16 58.85 51.32
N PRO A 416 -3.63 57.96 52.22
CA PRO A 416 -4.56 56.80 52.15
C PRO A 416 -5.84 57.05 53.05
N PRO A 417 -6.61 56.06 53.59
CA PRO A 417 -6.16 55.19 54.70
C PRO A 417 -6.68 53.72 54.77
N GLU A 418 -5.79 52.86 55.27
CA GLU A 418 -5.95 51.72 56.22
C GLU A 418 -7.21 50.81 56.32
N ASN A 419 -7.01 49.52 55.96
CA ASN A 419 -6.80 48.34 56.86
C ASN A 419 -7.92 47.72 57.76
N LYS A 420 -7.97 46.36 57.72
CA LYS A 420 -8.17 45.34 58.81
C LYS A 420 -9.54 44.70 59.21
N THR A 421 -9.59 43.39 58.90
CA THR A 421 -9.91 42.20 59.76
C THR A 421 -11.34 41.78 60.16
N GLY A 422 -11.57 40.46 60.02
CA GLY A 422 -12.57 39.63 60.71
C GLY A 422 -13.82 39.26 59.87
N ASP A 423 -14.44 38.08 59.97
CA ASP A 423 -14.04 36.76 60.51
C ASP A 423 -15.19 35.74 60.21
N ALA A 424 -15.09 34.39 60.24
CA ALA A 424 -13.99 33.46 60.50
C ALA A 424 -14.25 32.06 59.88
N LYS A 425 -13.17 31.27 59.69
CA LYS A 425 -13.06 29.79 59.84
C LYS A 425 -13.86 28.82 58.93
N THR A 426 -13.16 27.83 58.36
CA THR A 426 -13.71 26.60 57.73
C THR A 426 -14.12 25.53 58.77
N PRO A 427 -14.88 24.48 58.38
CA PRO A 427 -14.23 23.22 57.99
C PRO A 427 -14.92 22.38 56.88
N ASP A 428 -14.09 21.85 55.98
CA ASP A 428 -13.95 20.42 55.64
C ASP A 428 -15.18 19.49 55.57
N THR A 429 -15.49 18.98 54.37
CA THR A 429 -15.62 17.52 54.14
C THR A 429 -15.44 17.14 52.66
N SER A 430 -14.90 15.96 52.40
CA SER A 430 -14.73 15.34 51.08
C SER A 430 -15.70 14.20 50.80
N ASP A 431 -15.75 13.81 49.51
CA ASP A 431 -15.98 12.45 48.97
C ASP A 431 -17.40 12.12 48.44
N GLY A 432 -17.50 11.13 47.51
CA GLY A 432 -18.78 10.46 47.18
C GLY A 432 -19.26 10.38 45.72
N THR A 433 -18.36 10.30 44.74
CA THR A 433 -18.51 9.71 43.37
C THR A 433 -19.88 9.12 42.94
N ARG A 434 -20.37 9.48 41.73
CA ARG A 434 -21.13 8.52 40.88
C ARG A 434 -21.13 8.83 39.37
N PHE A 435 -21.05 7.75 38.61
CA PHE A 435 -21.02 7.61 37.15
C PHE A 435 -21.92 8.55 36.33
N SER A 436 -21.41 8.97 35.17
CA SER A 436 -22.20 9.17 33.96
C SER A 436 -21.60 8.35 32.80
N ARG A 437 -22.46 7.89 31.89
CA ARG A 437 -22.11 7.17 30.66
C ARG A 437 -22.33 8.15 29.52
N GLY A 438 -21.25 8.58 28.84
CA GLY A 438 -21.31 9.61 27.81
C GLY A 438 -21.04 9.07 26.42
N GLU A 439 -22.02 9.21 25.53
CA GLU A 439 -21.78 9.27 24.08
C GLU A 439 -21.39 10.72 23.76
N GLU A 440 -20.22 10.95 23.15
CA GLU A 440 -19.71 12.31 22.91
C GLU A 440 -20.36 12.97 21.69
N ALA A 441 -21.62 13.37 21.84
CA ALA A 441 -22.33 14.22 20.88
C ALA A 441 -21.78 15.67 20.94
N LEU A 442 -20.74 15.95 20.15
CA LEU A 442 -20.18 17.29 19.98
C LEU A 442 -21.14 18.22 19.20
N PHE A 443 -22.00 18.93 19.92
CA PHE A 443 -22.87 19.96 19.37
C PHE A 443 -22.09 21.18 18.86
N VAL A 444 -21.96 21.32 17.54
CA VAL A 444 -21.49 22.56 16.90
C VAL A 444 -22.65 23.56 16.82
N SER A 445 -22.57 24.65 17.58
CA SER A 445 -23.61 25.67 17.59
C SER A 445 -23.54 26.58 16.35
N PHE A 446 -24.38 26.31 15.34
CA PHE A 446 -24.61 27.26 14.25
C PHE A 446 -25.27 28.54 14.79
N ASN A 447 -24.56 29.66 14.71
CA ASN A 447 -24.99 30.92 15.30
C ASN A 447 -25.95 31.69 14.36
N ALA A 448 -27.13 31.12 14.12
CA ALA A 448 -28.21 31.73 13.34
C ALA A 448 -29.12 32.56 14.25
N ALA A 449 -29.33 33.84 13.92
CA ALA A 449 -30.11 34.75 14.76
C ALA A 449 -31.60 34.36 14.81
N PRO A 450 -32.18 34.12 16.00
CA PRO A 450 -33.56 33.67 16.12
C PRO A 450 -34.55 34.81 15.88
N LYS A 451 -35.64 34.50 15.16
CA LYS A 451 -36.93 35.16 15.37
C LYS A 451 -37.71 34.32 16.38
N SER A 452 -38.36 34.98 17.32
CA SER A 452 -39.32 34.38 18.25
C SER A 452 -40.61 33.99 17.53
N ASP A 453 -41.22 32.89 17.97
CA ASP A 453 -42.65 32.82 18.31
C ASP A 453 -42.84 31.68 19.32
N ASP A 454 -43.76 31.87 20.28
CA ASP A 454 -43.95 30.98 21.45
C ASP A 454 -44.90 29.81 21.20
N ALA A 455 -44.68 28.69 21.90
CA ALA A 455 -45.74 27.74 22.29
C ALA A 455 -45.34 26.90 23.53
N GLU A 456 -46.27 26.78 24.48
CA GLU A 456 -46.21 25.89 25.66
C GLU A 456 -46.51 24.41 25.21
N VAL A 457 -46.38 23.34 26.02
CA VAL A 457 -47.04 23.03 27.31
C VAL A 457 -46.27 21.97 28.12
N SER A 458 -46.56 21.97 29.42
CA SER A 458 -46.11 21.13 30.55
C SER A 458 -46.35 19.60 30.39
N SER A 459 -45.66 18.74 31.15
CA SER A 459 -46.05 18.10 32.45
C SER A 459 -47.31 17.21 32.39
N GLU A 460 -47.50 16.15 33.19
CA GLU A 460 -46.88 15.64 34.44
C GLU A 460 -47.07 14.10 34.49
N ASP A 461 -46.38 13.35 35.37
CA ASP A 461 -46.97 12.60 36.52
C ASP A 461 -45.91 11.74 37.26
N GLU A 462 -46.20 11.27 38.48
CA GLU A 462 -45.28 10.48 39.32
C GLU A 462 -45.91 9.19 39.97
N PRO A 463 -45.90 8.86 41.29
CA PRO A 463 -45.23 7.64 41.77
C PRO A 463 -46.09 6.57 42.51
N ALA A 464 -45.54 5.36 42.66
CA ALA A 464 -45.67 4.47 43.84
C ALA A 464 -44.60 3.34 43.75
N ASP A 465 -43.64 3.14 44.66
CA ASP A 465 -43.64 2.93 46.13
C ASP A 465 -43.90 1.48 46.61
N LYS A 466 -42.86 0.85 47.20
CA LYS A 466 -42.95 -0.03 48.40
C LYS A 466 -41.59 -0.48 48.98
N LYS A 467 -41.41 -0.20 50.28
CA LYS A 467 -40.50 -0.87 51.25
C LYS A 467 -41.29 -2.02 51.99
N PRO A 468 -40.88 -2.67 53.12
CA PRO A 468 -39.73 -2.45 54.04
C PRO A 468 -38.97 -3.71 54.56
N ALA A 469 -37.94 -3.44 55.40
CA ALA A 469 -37.40 -4.27 56.51
C ALA A 469 -36.59 -5.55 56.18
N ASP A 470 -35.69 -6.07 57.04
CA ASP A 470 -35.33 -5.68 58.43
C ASP A 470 -33.79 -5.84 58.73
N ALA A 471 -33.34 -5.62 59.97
CA ALA A 471 -31.93 -5.37 60.35
C ALA A 471 -31.29 -6.42 61.36
N PRO A 472 -30.51 -6.07 62.41
CA PRO A 472 -29.01 -6.13 62.37
C PRO A 472 -28.30 -6.84 63.56
N ALA A 473 -26.97 -7.04 63.46
CA ALA A 473 -25.93 -7.07 64.55
C ALA A 473 -24.52 -7.34 63.92
N GLU A 474 -23.41 -6.61 64.17
CA GLU A 474 -22.56 -6.52 65.40
C GLU A 474 -21.71 -7.79 65.71
N SER A 475 -20.44 -7.76 66.17
CA SER A 475 -19.52 -6.64 66.51
C SER A 475 -18.03 -7.09 66.68
N THR A 476 -17.05 -6.24 66.31
CA THR A 476 -15.63 -6.13 66.83
C THR A 476 -14.68 -7.35 66.86
N ALA A 477 -13.36 -7.25 67.08
CA ALA A 477 -12.27 -6.32 66.68
C ALA A 477 -10.97 -6.71 67.43
N LYS A 478 -9.77 -6.71 66.80
CA LYS A 478 -8.45 -6.22 67.35
C LYS A 478 -7.19 -6.65 66.59
N GLU A 479 -6.30 -5.66 66.42
CA GLU A 479 -4.83 -5.73 66.23
C GLU A 479 -4.10 -5.77 67.63
N PRO A 480 -2.74 -5.69 67.82
CA PRO A 480 -1.67 -5.21 66.91
C PRO A 480 -0.27 -5.90 66.91
N GLY A 481 0.53 -5.62 65.86
CA GLY A 481 2.01 -5.42 65.90
C GLY A 481 2.99 -6.61 66.16
N ALA A 482 4.33 -6.45 66.10
CA ALA A 482 5.21 -5.42 65.49
C ALA A 482 6.72 -5.83 65.57
N LYS A 483 7.62 -5.13 64.82
CA LYS A 483 9.12 -5.05 64.91
C LYS A 483 9.97 -6.23 64.34
N GLU A 484 10.96 -5.98 63.45
CA GLU A 484 12.44 -5.73 63.67
C GLU A 484 13.20 -6.95 64.26
N ASP A 485 14.38 -7.42 63.81
CA ASP A 485 15.35 -7.09 62.72
C ASP A 485 16.17 -8.41 62.39
N SER A 486 17.32 -8.57 61.70
CA SER A 486 18.41 -7.71 61.20
C SER A 486 19.28 -8.34 60.07
N THR A 487 20.20 -7.55 59.50
CA THR A 487 21.26 -7.87 58.50
C THR A 487 22.28 -8.97 58.86
N THR A 488 22.93 -9.58 57.83
CA THR A 488 24.43 -9.69 57.65
C THR A 488 24.78 -10.19 56.23
N GLU A 489 25.95 -9.80 55.68
CA GLU A 489 26.46 -10.12 54.33
C GLU A 489 27.12 -11.52 54.18
N ALA A 490 27.02 -12.13 52.98
CA ALA A 490 28.09 -12.88 52.30
C ALA A 490 27.74 -13.18 50.81
N LYS A 491 28.74 -13.42 49.95
CA LYS A 491 28.62 -13.57 48.48
C LYS A 491 29.76 -14.46 47.94
N PRO A 492 29.66 -15.14 46.77
CA PRO A 492 28.54 -15.82 46.10
C PRO A 492 28.73 -17.36 46.13
N PRO A 493 27.94 -18.18 45.39
CA PRO A 493 28.47 -18.69 44.12
C PRO A 493 27.45 -18.93 42.97
N SER A 494 28.00 -19.01 41.76
CA SER A 494 27.60 -19.80 40.57
C SER A 494 26.12 -20.08 40.23
N ALA A 495 25.70 -19.49 39.10
CA ALA A 495 24.91 -20.07 38.01
C ALA A 495 23.84 -21.16 38.33
N PRO A 496 22.54 -20.83 38.28
CA PRO A 496 21.49 -21.85 38.23
C PRO A 496 21.43 -22.52 36.85
N LYS A 497 21.27 -23.84 36.83
CA LYS A 497 20.51 -24.48 35.74
C LYS A 497 19.04 -24.11 35.91
N GLY A 498 18.32 -23.93 34.81
CA GLY A 498 16.91 -23.58 34.85
C GLY A 498 16.04 -24.71 35.43
N GLN A 499 14.94 -24.30 36.04
CA GLN A 499 13.76 -25.14 36.24
C GLN A 499 12.54 -24.23 36.09
N SER A 500 11.67 -24.54 35.14
CA SER A 500 10.32 -24.02 35.09
C SER A 500 9.49 -24.87 36.04
N ASP A 501 9.22 -24.36 37.24
CA ASP A 501 8.25 -24.99 38.13
C ASP A 501 6.84 -24.72 37.59
N GLU A 502 6.05 -25.79 37.46
CA GLU A 502 4.61 -25.73 37.28
C GLU A 502 3.95 -26.05 38.63
N ALA A 503 3.01 -25.20 39.04
CA ALA A 503 2.30 -25.26 40.31
C ALA A 503 0.96 -24.50 40.15
N ASP A 504 -0.15 -24.86 40.77
CA ASP A 504 -0.51 -26.00 41.64
C ASP A 504 -2.04 -26.05 41.71
N VAL A 505 -2.67 -27.24 41.82
CA VAL A 505 -3.79 -27.41 42.77
C VAL A 505 -4.02 -28.87 43.20
N ALA A 506 -3.72 -29.14 44.48
CA ALA A 506 -4.55 -29.82 45.48
C ALA A 506 -5.23 -31.21 45.19
N ALA A 507 -4.97 -32.15 46.10
CA ALA A 507 -5.75 -33.39 46.30
C ALA A 507 -6.92 -33.19 47.29
N PRO A 508 -7.83 -34.18 47.44
CA PRO A 508 -7.81 -34.95 48.71
C PRO A 508 -8.02 -36.47 48.55
N ASP A 509 -8.38 -37.15 49.65
CA ASP A 509 -8.02 -38.55 49.94
C ASP A 509 -9.06 -39.65 49.61
N LYS A 510 -8.63 -40.90 49.80
CA LYS A 510 -9.27 -42.21 49.49
C LYS A 510 -10.60 -42.48 50.21
N ASP A 511 -11.51 -43.24 49.58
CA ASP A 511 -11.81 -44.64 49.98
C ASP A 511 -12.67 -45.39 48.93
N ALA A 512 -12.80 -46.72 49.05
CA ALA A 512 -13.38 -47.65 48.05
C ALA A 512 -14.73 -48.27 48.53
N PRO A 513 -15.48 -49.13 47.77
CA PRO A 513 -15.21 -49.71 46.43
C PRO A 513 -16.44 -49.68 45.46
N VAL A 514 -16.52 -50.66 44.54
CA VAL A 514 -17.51 -50.86 43.43
C VAL A 514 -17.15 -50.05 42.16
N GLY A 515 -17.13 -50.62 40.95
CA GLY A 515 -17.38 -52.00 40.50
C GLY A 515 -16.99 -52.18 39.02
N GLU A 516 -17.06 -53.39 38.46
CA GLU A 516 -16.55 -53.67 37.11
C GLU A 516 -17.32 -52.94 35.99
N ALA A 517 -16.59 -52.11 35.23
CA ALA A 517 -16.96 -51.68 33.88
C ALA A 517 -15.67 -51.62 33.04
N SER A 518 -15.21 -52.77 32.54
CA SER A 518 -14.11 -52.81 31.56
C SER A 518 -14.63 -52.37 30.20
N GLU A 519 -14.59 -51.06 29.94
CA GLU A 519 -14.64 -50.55 28.58
C GLU A 519 -13.33 -50.98 27.89
N LYS A 520 -13.46 -51.88 26.92
CA LYS A 520 -12.32 -52.39 26.17
C LYS A 520 -11.92 -51.36 25.14
N GLU A 521 -10.77 -50.73 25.34
CA GLU A 521 -10.04 -50.08 24.26
C GLU A 521 -9.98 -51.04 23.06
N LYS A 522 -10.47 -50.60 21.91
CA LYS A 522 -10.27 -51.34 20.65
C LYS A 522 -8.76 -51.35 20.40
N PRO A 523 -8.17 -52.47 19.97
CA PRO A 523 -6.73 -52.51 19.70
C PRO A 523 -6.39 -51.48 18.62
N VAL A 524 -5.60 -50.47 19.00
CA VAL A 524 -5.11 -49.43 18.09
C VAL A 524 -4.34 -50.12 16.97
N LYS A 525 -4.81 -49.93 15.74
CA LYS A 525 -4.15 -50.43 14.54
C LYS A 525 -3.12 -49.40 14.10
N TYR A 526 -1.95 -49.89 13.73
CA TYR A 526 -0.87 -49.09 13.14
C TYR A 526 -0.68 -49.54 11.70
N GLN A 527 -0.27 -48.62 10.82
CA GLN A 527 0.12 -48.96 9.46
C GLN A 527 1.36 -49.88 9.50
N PRO A 528 1.40 -51.00 8.75
CA PRO A 528 2.59 -51.85 8.65
C PRO A 528 3.82 -51.03 8.26
N ILE A 529 4.98 -51.37 8.83
CA ILE A 529 6.24 -50.66 8.51
C ILE A 529 6.57 -50.76 7.02
N GLU A 530 6.19 -51.87 6.39
CA GLU A 530 6.32 -52.10 4.95
C GLU A 530 5.55 -51.08 4.09
N ASP A 531 4.41 -50.57 4.59
CA ASP A 531 3.56 -49.61 3.88
C ASP A 531 4.02 -48.14 4.09
N VAL A 532 4.79 -47.86 5.15
CA VAL A 532 5.28 -46.50 5.51
C VAL A 532 6.80 -46.33 5.41
N ALA A 533 7.53 -47.37 4.99
CA ALA A 533 9.00 -47.37 5.00
C ALA A 533 9.60 -46.18 4.21
N ASP A 534 9.11 -45.89 3.01
CA ASP A 534 9.62 -44.77 2.19
C ASP A 534 9.22 -43.39 2.72
N GLN A 535 8.04 -43.27 3.36
CA GLN A 535 7.67 -42.06 4.08
C GLN A 535 8.64 -41.81 5.25
N ILE A 536 9.01 -42.86 5.98
CA ILE A 536 9.96 -42.78 7.09
C ILE A 536 11.39 -42.51 6.59
N ARG A 537 11.83 -43.11 5.47
CA ARG A 537 13.10 -42.73 4.81
C ARG A 537 13.09 -41.24 4.46
N GLY A 538 11.98 -40.71 3.94
CA GLY A 538 11.79 -39.27 3.71
C GLY A 538 11.92 -38.43 4.99
N ILE A 539 11.21 -38.78 6.06
CA ILE A 539 11.26 -38.07 7.35
C ILE A 539 12.69 -38.05 7.94
N ILE A 540 13.42 -39.16 7.88
CA ILE A 540 14.81 -39.25 8.35
C ILE A 540 15.77 -38.48 7.43
N ALA A 541 15.49 -38.44 6.12
CA ALA A 541 16.29 -37.74 5.14
C ALA A 541 16.15 -36.20 5.22
N LEU A 542 14.98 -35.66 5.57
CA LEU A 542 14.73 -34.21 5.58
C LEU A 542 15.76 -33.38 6.39
N PRO A 543 16.14 -33.74 7.64
CA PRO A 543 17.22 -33.04 8.36
C PRO A 543 18.59 -33.14 7.67
N ILE A 544 18.87 -34.23 6.95
CA ILE A 544 20.12 -34.46 6.21
C ILE A 544 20.14 -33.59 4.94
N VAL A 545 19.01 -33.46 4.25
CA VAL A 545 18.80 -32.54 3.13
C VAL A 545 19.05 -31.11 3.59
N GLU A 546 18.42 -30.66 4.67
CA GLU A 546 18.61 -29.31 5.20
C GLU A 546 20.04 -29.02 5.63
N GLU A 547 20.77 -29.96 6.27
CA GLU A 547 22.20 -29.76 6.56
C GLU A 547 23.01 -29.60 5.26
N ARG A 548 22.75 -30.43 4.24
CA ARG A 548 23.44 -30.36 2.94
C ARG A 548 23.17 -29.04 2.21
N LYS A 549 21.90 -28.63 2.09
CA LYS A 549 21.46 -27.37 1.47
C LYS A 549 22.13 -26.17 2.13
N ASN A 550 21.95 -26.00 3.44
CA ASN A 550 22.49 -24.87 4.19
C ASN A 550 24.02 -24.80 4.11
N LYS A 551 24.71 -25.95 4.15
CA LYS A 551 26.17 -26.04 4.02
C LYS A 551 26.67 -25.68 2.62
N ALA A 552 25.98 -26.10 1.56
CA ALA A 552 26.31 -25.74 0.19
C ALA A 552 26.08 -24.23 -0.07
N LEU A 553 24.94 -23.70 0.39
CA LEU A 553 24.60 -22.28 0.32
C LEU A 553 25.62 -21.39 1.03
N GLU A 554 25.96 -21.70 2.29
CA GLU A 554 26.96 -20.94 3.07
C GLU A 554 28.38 -21.07 2.52
N ALA A 555 28.71 -22.14 1.79
CA ALA A 555 29.98 -22.25 1.09
C ALA A 555 30.01 -21.38 -0.18
N ALA A 556 28.98 -21.45 -1.02
CA ALA A 556 28.87 -20.62 -2.24
C ALA A 556 28.83 -19.12 -1.92
N LYS A 557 27.95 -18.73 -0.98
CA LYS A 557 27.79 -17.35 -0.52
C LYS A 557 29.11 -16.75 -0.04
N ARG A 558 29.92 -17.54 0.68
CA ARG A 558 31.24 -17.13 1.15
C ARG A 558 32.22 -16.88 0.03
N GLU A 559 32.24 -17.70 -1.04
CA GLU A 559 33.12 -17.45 -2.19
C GLU A 559 32.68 -16.23 -3.01
N VAL A 560 31.37 -16.01 -3.17
CA VAL A 560 30.81 -14.79 -3.79
C VAL A 560 31.19 -13.55 -2.98
N ASP A 561 30.93 -13.54 -1.67
CA ASP A 561 31.31 -12.43 -0.78
C ASP A 561 32.83 -12.23 -0.72
N LEU A 562 33.63 -13.30 -0.81
CA LEU A 562 35.10 -13.21 -0.92
C LEU A 562 35.54 -12.59 -2.25
N TYR A 563 34.85 -12.86 -3.37
CA TYR A 563 35.12 -12.18 -4.64
C TYR A 563 34.74 -10.70 -4.55
N TYR A 564 33.54 -10.37 -4.05
CA TYR A 564 33.09 -9.00 -3.82
C TYR A 564 34.10 -8.18 -3.00
N ASN A 565 34.53 -8.69 -1.84
CA ASN A 565 35.50 -7.99 -0.99
C ASN A 565 36.87 -7.79 -1.68
N LYS A 566 37.32 -8.75 -2.49
CA LYS A 566 38.54 -8.58 -3.33
C LYS A 566 38.32 -7.51 -4.40
N ARG A 567 37.16 -7.50 -5.07
CA ARG A 567 36.82 -6.57 -6.15
C ARG A 567 36.67 -5.12 -5.65
N ILE A 568 36.01 -4.91 -4.52
CA ILE A 568 35.91 -3.59 -3.89
C ILE A 568 37.30 -3.06 -3.50
N LYS A 569 38.16 -3.90 -2.91
CA LYS A 569 39.56 -3.51 -2.65
C LYS A 569 40.28 -3.13 -3.95
N TRP A 570 40.13 -3.93 -5.01
CA TRP A 570 40.78 -3.72 -6.30
C TRP A 570 40.34 -2.42 -6.99
N LEU A 571 39.04 -2.08 -6.97
CA LEU A 571 38.54 -0.82 -7.51
C LEU A 571 39.21 0.39 -6.82
N VAL A 572 39.31 0.34 -5.48
CA VAL A 572 39.96 1.40 -4.69
C VAL A 572 41.47 1.46 -4.93
N THR A 573 42.14 0.35 -5.27
CA THR A 573 43.58 0.34 -5.57
C THR A 573 43.92 0.66 -7.02
N VAL A 574 43.01 0.41 -7.97
CA VAL A 574 43.11 0.83 -9.40
C VAL A 574 43.19 2.34 -9.53
N ASP A 575 42.29 3.08 -8.87
CA ASP A 575 42.27 4.55 -8.87
C ASP A 575 43.56 5.18 -8.27
N SER A 576 44.37 4.37 -7.58
CA SER A 576 45.67 4.75 -7.01
C SER A 576 46.89 4.18 -7.76
N GLU A 577 46.67 3.53 -8.91
CA GLU A 577 47.69 2.81 -9.73
C GLU A 577 48.44 1.69 -8.99
N LEU A 578 47.93 1.19 -7.86
CA LEU A 578 48.63 0.23 -6.98
C LEU A 578 48.43 -1.24 -7.37
N GLU A 579 47.27 -1.61 -7.89
CA GLU A 579 46.96 -2.97 -8.37
C GLU A 579 46.21 -2.86 -9.71
N THR A 580 46.66 -3.58 -10.75
CA THR A 580 46.13 -3.44 -12.12
C THR A 580 45.45 -4.68 -12.67
N THR A 581 45.44 -5.78 -11.91
CA THR A 581 44.82 -7.07 -12.29
C THR A 581 43.51 -7.27 -11.52
N GLU A 582 42.37 -7.33 -12.21
CA GLU A 582 41.09 -7.67 -11.57
C GLU A 582 41.19 -9.06 -10.91
N PRO A 583 40.62 -9.26 -9.71
CA PRO A 583 40.53 -10.58 -9.10
C PRO A 583 39.79 -11.56 -10.00
N SER A 584 40.17 -12.83 -9.96
CA SER A 584 39.41 -13.90 -10.64
C SER A 584 38.00 -13.99 -10.05
N ARG A 585 36.98 -14.03 -10.92
CA ARG A 585 35.58 -14.29 -10.54
C ARG A 585 35.46 -15.66 -9.85
N PHE A 586 34.41 -15.81 -9.03
CA PHE A 586 34.00 -17.10 -8.51
C PHE A 586 33.54 -18.01 -9.66
N ASP A 587 34.00 -19.25 -9.68
CA ASP A 587 33.66 -20.28 -10.66
C ASP A 587 32.42 -21.07 -10.15
N TYR A 588 31.24 -20.46 -10.33
CA TYR A 588 29.97 -21.01 -9.84
C TYR A 588 29.51 -22.23 -10.62
N GLU A 589 29.81 -22.32 -11.92
CA GLU A 589 29.52 -23.51 -12.74
C GLU A 589 30.23 -24.74 -12.16
N LYS A 590 31.54 -24.66 -11.97
CA LYS A 590 32.33 -25.75 -11.38
C LYS A 590 31.94 -26.03 -9.93
N PHE A 591 31.64 -25.00 -9.15
CA PHE A 591 31.12 -25.19 -7.78
C PHE A 591 29.80 -25.95 -7.79
N ALA A 592 28.90 -25.69 -8.74
CA ALA A 592 27.63 -26.37 -8.88
C ALA A 592 27.81 -27.85 -9.25
N GLU A 593 28.66 -28.15 -10.24
CA GLU A 593 29.03 -29.54 -10.58
C GLU A 593 29.56 -30.32 -9.37
N GLU A 594 30.46 -29.70 -8.58
CA GLU A 594 31.02 -30.31 -7.38
C GLU A 594 29.95 -30.55 -6.29
N ASN A 595 29.08 -29.56 -6.04
CA ASN A 595 28.10 -29.56 -4.94
C ASN A 595 26.67 -30.02 -5.32
N LYS A 596 26.46 -30.53 -6.55
CA LYS A 596 25.17 -31.03 -7.07
C LYS A 596 24.06 -29.97 -7.15
N LEU A 597 24.47 -28.74 -7.47
CA LEU A 597 23.57 -27.62 -7.73
C LEU A 597 23.36 -27.44 -9.25
N THR A 598 22.33 -26.71 -9.64
CA THR A 598 22.15 -26.24 -11.02
C THR A 598 22.65 -24.78 -11.09
N ALA A 599 23.74 -24.51 -11.82
CA ALA A 599 24.18 -23.14 -12.09
C ALA A 599 23.40 -22.52 -13.25
N GLY A 600 23.24 -21.20 -13.24
CA GLY A 600 22.70 -20.44 -14.37
C GLY A 600 23.05 -18.96 -14.31
N GLU A 601 22.85 -18.27 -15.43
CA GLU A 601 23.07 -16.83 -15.57
C GLU A 601 22.01 -16.26 -16.52
N THR A 602 21.45 -15.11 -16.17
CA THR A 602 20.50 -14.38 -17.02
C THR A 602 21.25 -13.41 -17.95
N PRO A 603 20.69 -13.04 -19.12
CA PRO A 603 21.11 -11.82 -19.80
C PRO A 603 20.80 -10.59 -18.94
N LEU A 604 21.16 -9.40 -19.45
CA LEU A 604 20.68 -8.12 -18.94
C LEU A 604 19.16 -8.01 -19.16
N LEU A 605 18.39 -8.21 -18.08
CA LEU A 605 16.92 -8.14 -18.05
C LEU A 605 16.48 -6.92 -17.26
N ASP A 606 15.29 -6.36 -17.51
CA ASP A 606 14.66 -5.43 -16.57
C ASP A 606 13.72 -6.14 -15.57
N GLU A 607 13.12 -5.31 -14.70
CA GLU A 607 12.25 -5.71 -13.60
C GLU A 607 11.02 -6.52 -14.04
N ILE A 608 10.58 -6.39 -15.29
CA ILE A 608 9.46 -7.14 -15.88
C ILE A 608 9.99 -8.39 -16.60
N GLU A 609 10.98 -8.22 -17.48
CA GLU A 609 11.54 -9.33 -18.28
C GLU A 609 12.10 -10.48 -17.42
N VAL A 610 12.51 -10.20 -16.17
CA VAL A 610 12.96 -11.25 -15.24
C VAL A 610 11.84 -12.21 -14.79
N GLY A 611 10.57 -11.81 -14.92
CA GLY A 611 9.41 -12.64 -14.57
C GLY A 611 9.23 -13.88 -15.45
N ASP A 612 9.76 -13.87 -16.68
CA ASP A 612 9.76 -15.04 -17.57
C ASP A 612 10.81 -16.12 -17.16
N TYR A 613 11.53 -15.92 -16.04
CA TYR A 613 12.49 -16.86 -15.47
C TYR A 613 12.03 -17.37 -14.09
N GLU A 614 12.31 -18.64 -13.78
CA GLU A 614 12.02 -19.25 -12.46
C GLU A 614 12.51 -18.39 -11.27
N LEU A 615 13.69 -17.76 -11.42
CA LEU A 615 14.29 -16.87 -10.42
C LEU A 615 13.43 -15.63 -10.14
N GLY A 616 12.81 -15.04 -11.16
CA GLY A 616 11.94 -13.86 -11.04
C GLY A 616 10.63 -14.12 -10.31
N ASN A 617 10.21 -15.39 -10.27
CA ASN A 617 9.03 -15.85 -9.53
C ASN A 617 9.35 -16.26 -8.07
N GLY A 618 10.58 -16.00 -7.63
CA GLY A 618 10.97 -16.10 -6.22
C GLY A 618 10.32 -15.05 -5.32
N TRP A 619 10.11 -15.40 -4.06
CA TRP A 619 9.56 -14.53 -3.02
C TRP A 619 10.41 -14.54 -1.74
N LEU A 620 10.38 -13.43 -1.01
CA LEU A 620 10.98 -13.33 0.33
C LEU A 620 9.91 -12.93 1.36
N ASN A 621 9.78 -13.73 2.42
CA ASN A 621 8.95 -13.42 3.57
C ASN A 621 9.81 -12.76 4.65
N ALA A 622 9.59 -11.47 4.93
CA ALA A 622 10.37 -10.68 5.89
C ALA A 622 9.47 -9.74 6.69
N SER A 623 9.68 -9.67 8.02
CA SER A 623 8.90 -8.81 8.94
C SER A 623 7.37 -9.00 8.91
N GLY A 624 6.88 -10.15 8.44
CA GLY A 624 5.44 -10.42 8.24
C GLY A 624 4.87 -9.84 6.94
N GLN A 625 5.72 -9.26 6.08
CA GLN A 625 5.41 -8.89 4.70
C GLN A 625 6.07 -9.87 3.72
N ARG A 626 5.58 -9.87 2.49
CA ARG A 626 6.05 -10.74 1.41
C ARG A 626 6.40 -9.88 0.19
N PHE A 627 7.57 -10.11 -0.38
CA PHE A 627 8.18 -9.29 -1.43
C PHE A 627 8.55 -10.17 -2.64
N LYS A 628 8.29 -9.69 -3.87
CA LYS A 628 8.68 -10.39 -5.12
C LYS A 628 10.19 -10.25 -5.38
N PHE A 629 10.78 -11.17 -6.13
CA PHE A 629 12.19 -11.12 -6.55
C PHE A 629 12.54 -9.76 -7.15
N SER A 630 11.76 -9.30 -8.13
CA SER A 630 11.99 -8.07 -8.88
C SER A 630 12.15 -6.86 -7.96
N GLN A 631 11.20 -6.65 -7.05
CA GLN A 631 11.19 -5.59 -6.04
C GLN A 631 12.45 -5.58 -5.15
N ILE A 632 13.04 -6.74 -4.87
CA ILE A 632 14.25 -6.86 -4.05
C ILE A 632 15.49 -6.68 -4.92
N ALA A 633 15.59 -7.42 -6.02
CA ALA A 633 16.81 -7.59 -6.81
C ALA A 633 17.17 -6.32 -7.60
N TYR A 634 16.17 -5.53 -8.00
CA TYR A 634 16.36 -4.26 -8.71
C TYR A 634 16.50 -3.06 -7.77
N ALA A 635 16.27 -3.22 -6.45
CA ALA A 635 16.36 -2.14 -5.48
C ALA A 635 17.75 -1.47 -5.45
N ASP A 636 17.75 -0.17 -5.17
CA ASP A 636 18.94 0.66 -5.27
C ASP A 636 19.93 0.45 -4.12
N GLY A 637 21.21 0.67 -4.43
CA GLY A 637 22.31 0.45 -3.49
C GLY A 637 22.58 -1.02 -3.16
N ILE A 638 22.04 -1.97 -3.93
CA ILE A 638 22.49 -3.37 -3.96
C ILE A 638 23.65 -3.50 -4.94
N PRO A 639 24.89 -3.77 -4.47
CA PRO A 639 26.06 -3.80 -5.33
C PRO A 639 26.23 -5.13 -6.08
N LEU A 640 26.96 -5.09 -7.20
CA LEU A 640 27.38 -6.28 -7.94
C LEU A 640 28.13 -7.29 -7.04
N PHE A 641 27.91 -8.57 -7.31
CA PHE A 641 28.52 -9.74 -6.65
C PHE A 641 28.22 -9.91 -5.17
N ARG A 642 27.09 -9.36 -4.67
CA ARG A 642 26.61 -9.62 -3.31
C ARG A 642 25.54 -10.72 -3.31
N ALA A 643 25.81 -11.83 -2.64
CA ALA A 643 24.92 -12.99 -2.64
C ALA A 643 23.70 -12.85 -1.71
N SER A 644 22.52 -13.10 -2.26
CA SER A 644 21.21 -13.13 -1.57
C SER A 644 20.48 -14.44 -1.85
N GLN A 645 19.51 -14.80 -1.03
CA GLN A 645 18.70 -16.02 -1.18
C GLN A 645 17.25 -15.67 -1.44
N ILE A 646 16.56 -16.52 -2.22
CA ILE A 646 15.12 -16.44 -2.46
C ILE A 646 14.57 -17.82 -2.86
N SER A 647 13.27 -18.04 -2.67
CA SER A 647 12.60 -19.31 -2.98
C SER A 647 11.25 -18.99 -3.67
N PRO A 648 10.85 -19.69 -4.74
CA PRO A 648 9.47 -19.65 -5.22
C PRO A 648 8.48 -20.19 -4.17
N ASP A 649 7.19 -19.95 -4.38
CA ASP A 649 6.13 -20.59 -3.58
C ASP A 649 6.00 -22.11 -3.86
N GLU A 650 6.57 -22.57 -4.98
CA GLU A 650 6.59 -23.98 -5.35
C GLU A 650 7.61 -24.76 -4.50
N TYR A 651 7.09 -25.64 -3.64
CA TYR A 651 7.88 -26.38 -2.65
C TYR A 651 9.05 -27.16 -3.27
N GLY A 652 10.26 -26.90 -2.79
CA GLY A 652 11.45 -27.69 -3.09
C GLY A 652 12.47 -27.04 -4.04
N VAL A 653 12.39 -25.72 -4.26
CA VAL A 653 13.39 -24.95 -5.02
C VAL A 653 13.89 -23.76 -4.21
N ASP A 654 15.21 -23.66 -4.04
CA ASP A 654 15.89 -22.50 -3.44
C ASP A 654 16.92 -21.92 -4.42
N PHE A 655 17.03 -20.59 -4.50
CA PHE A 655 18.04 -19.89 -5.30
C PHE A 655 18.99 -19.08 -4.41
N LEU A 656 20.30 -19.23 -4.63
CA LEU A 656 21.31 -18.25 -4.23
C LEU A 656 21.70 -17.42 -5.46
N TYR A 657 21.47 -16.11 -5.45
CA TYR A 657 21.69 -15.24 -6.59
C TYR A 657 22.53 -14.00 -6.25
N TRP A 658 23.15 -13.40 -7.27
CA TRP A 658 23.82 -12.11 -7.18
C TRP A 658 23.82 -11.40 -8.54
N LYS A 659 23.74 -10.06 -8.53
CA LYS A 659 23.98 -9.26 -9.75
C LYS A 659 25.41 -9.51 -10.25
N VAL A 660 25.61 -9.77 -11.53
CA VAL A 660 26.93 -9.86 -12.18
C VAL A 660 27.23 -8.65 -13.07
N GLU A 661 26.19 -8.04 -13.63
CA GLU A 661 26.24 -6.81 -14.43
C GLU A 661 24.96 -5.99 -14.18
N GLU A 662 25.06 -4.67 -14.23
CA GLU A 662 23.95 -3.72 -14.04
C GLU A 662 24.21 -2.56 -14.99
N GLU A 663 23.27 -2.30 -15.90
CA GLU A 663 23.32 -1.26 -16.92
C GLU A 663 22.15 -0.29 -16.73
N ASP A 664 22.46 0.91 -16.27
CA ASP A 664 21.55 2.06 -16.35
C ASP A 664 21.43 2.54 -17.80
N TRP A 665 20.24 2.99 -18.19
CA TRP A 665 20.02 3.58 -19.51
C TRP A 665 20.77 4.91 -19.66
N LYS A 666 21.33 5.13 -20.84
CA LYS A 666 22.17 6.29 -21.18
C LYS A 666 21.66 6.94 -22.45
N ASP A 667 21.73 8.27 -22.51
CA ASP A 667 21.34 9.03 -23.69
C ASP A 667 22.36 8.92 -24.85
N ASP A 668 22.08 9.58 -25.98
CA ASP A 668 22.96 9.68 -27.15
C ASP A 668 24.40 10.18 -26.83
N LYS A 669 24.61 10.78 -25.67
CA LYS A 669 25.89 11.36 -25.21
C LYS A 669 26.62 10.43 -24.23
N GLY A 670 25.97 9.37 -23.75
CA GLY A 670 26.48 8.44 -22.73
C GLY A 670 26.19 8.89 -21.29
N GLU A 671 25.34 9.89 -21.08
CA GLU A 671 24.94 10.37 -19.74
C GLU A 671 23.78 9.51 -19.21
N VAL A 672 23.91 9.00 -17.97
CA VAL A 672 22.86 8.19 -17.31
C VAL A 672 21.67 9.09 -17.00
N LYS A 673 20.50 8.75 -17.55
CA LYS A 673 19.30 9.60 -17.52
C LYS A 673 18.05 8.81 -17.86
N ASP A 674 17.35 8.25 -16.88
CA ASP A 674 16.20 7.34 -17.05
C ASP A 674 15.11 7.78 -18.06
N VAL A 675 14.98 9.08 -18.34
CA VAL A 675 13.97 9.66 -19.24
C VAL A 675 14.61 10.06 -20.57
N PRO A 676 14.34 9.37 -21.69
CA PRO A 676 14.83 9.76 -23.02
C PRO A 676 14.32 11.15 -23.44
N GLU A 677 15.03 11.86 -24.32
CA GLU A 677 14.49 13.05 -24.98
C GLU A 677 13.49 12.64 -26.07
N LEU A 678 12.39 13.37 -26.26
CA LEU A 678 11.38 13.08 -27.30
C LEU A 678 11.97 12.84 -28.70
N LYS A 679 13.08 13.50 -29.04
CA LYS A 679 13.77 13.32 -30.33
C LYS A 679 14.31 11.90 -30.55
N GLU A 680 14.62 11.18 -29.47
CA GLU A 680 15.24 9.84 -29.46
C GLU A 680 14.19 8.74 -29.60
N ILE A 681 12.97 8.99 -29.11
CA ILE A 681 11.88 8.01 -28.98
C ILE A 681 10.60 8.42 -29.71
N ARG A 682 10.65 9.42 -30.60
CA ARG A 682 9.45 9.97 -31.30
C ARG A 682 8.63 8.85 -31.95
N ASP A 683 9.28 7.85 -32.53
CA ASP A 683 8.62 6.74 -33.20
C ASP A 683 7.86 5.83 -32.21
N GLU A 684 8.38 5.59 -30.99
CA GLU A 684 7.67 4.86 -29.94
C GLU A 684 6.43 5.61 -29.46
N VAL A 685 6.51 6.94 -29.32
CA VAL A 685 5.37 7.80 -28.97
C VAL A 685 4.33 7.79 -30.09
N VAL A 686 4.75 7.72 -31.36
CA VAL A 686 3.87 7.59 -32.53
C VAL A 686 3.19 6.22 -32.58
N GLU A 687 3.87 5.11 -32.26
CA GLU A 687 3.21 3.80 -32.16
C GLU A 687 2.23 3.74 -30.98
N ALA A 688 2.55 4.35 -29.84
CA ALA A 688 1.62 4.48 -28.72
C ALA A 688 0.34 5.25 -29.11
N TRP A 689 0.47 6.38 -29.83
CA TRP A 689 -0.68 7.11 -30.37
C TRP A 689 -1.50 6.27 -31.37
N LYS A 690 -0.83 5.53 -32.26
CA LYS A 690 -1.52 4.62 -33.22
C LYS A 690 -2.31 3.52 -32.51
N ARG A 691 -1.85 3.03 -31.36
CA ARG A 691 -2.58 2.05 -30.54
C ARG A 691 -3.88 2.66 -29.97
N GLY A 692 -3.85 3.91 -29.49
CA GLY A 692 -5.07 4.63 -29.09
C GLY A 692 -6.06 4.83 -30.24
N GLU A 693 -5.59 5.25 -31.42
CA GLU A 693 -6.44 5.34 -32.63
C GLU A 693 -6.97 3.96 -33.08
N ALA A 694 -6.19 2.88 -32.90
CA ALA A 694 -6.61 1.53 -33.19
C ALA A 694 -7.69 1.04 -32.20
N LEU A 695 -7.58 1.41 -30.92
CA LEU A 695 -8.57 1.12 -29.88
C LEU A 695 -9.91 1.78 -30.22
N GLU A 696 -9.92 3.07 -30.55
CA GLU A 696 -11.13 3.79 -31.00
C GLU A 696 -11.78 3.10 -32.23
N LEU A 697 -10.98 2.63 -33.18
CA LEU A 697 -11.48 1.88 -34.33
C LEU A 697 -12.02 0.48 -33.96
N ALA A 698 -11.46 -0.18 -32.93
CA ALA A 698 -11.92 -1.45 -32.40
C ALA A 698 -13.24 -1.29 -31.63
N ILE A 699 -13.33 -0.33 -30.70
CA ILE A 699 -14.55 0.09 -30.00
C ILE A 699 -15.65 0.42 -31.01
N ALA A 700 -15.34 1.22 -32.02
CA ALA A 700 -16.30 1.57 -33.06
C ALA A 700 -16.79 0.36 -33.87
N GLU A 701 -16.01 -0.71 -34.06
CA GLU A 701 -16.52 -1.95 -34.70
C GLU A 701 -17.24 -2.87 -33.73
N ALA A 702 -16.82 -2.95 -32.46
CA ALA A 702 -17.55 -3.61 -31.39
C ALA A 702 -18.98 -3.07 -31.27
N GLU A 703 -19.13 -1.74 -31.23
CA GLU A 703 -20.43 -1.06 -31.31
C GLU A 703 -21.22 -1.45 -32.57
N LYS A 704 -20.57 -1.54 -33.73
CA LYS A 704 -21.23 -1.94 -34.97
C LYS A 704 -21.68 -3.40 -34.90
N LEU A 705 -21.00 -4.27 -34.14
CA LEU A 705 -21.36 -5.67 -33.94
C LEU A 705 -22.49 -5.82 -32.91
N THR A 706 -22.49 -5.12 -31.77
CA THR A 706 -23.62 -5.10 -30.82
C THR A 706 -24.91 -4.62 -31.51
N LYS A 707 -24.81 -3.58 -32.34
CA LYS A 707 -25.94 -3.00 -33.11
C LYS A 707 -26.40 -3.88 -34.28
N LYS A 708 -25.59 -4.86 -34.73
CA LYS A 708 -26.00 -5.92 -35.69
C LYS A 708 -26.62 -7.12 -34.98
N ALA A 709 -26.09 -7.49 -33.82
CA ALA A 709 -26.58 -8.61 -33.03
C ALA A 709 -27.96 -8.32 -32.44
N LYS A 710 -28.90 -9.26 -32.57
CA LYS A 710 -30.28 -9.06 -32.09
C LYS A 710 -30.38 -9.46 -30.63
N GLY A 711 -30.89 -8.58 -29.76
CA GLY A 711 -31.04 -8.85 -28.33
C GLY A 711 -31.84 -10.11 -27.98
N ASP A 712 -32.68 -10.62 -28.88
CA ASP A 712 -33.41 -11.88 -28.70
C ASP A 712 -32.57 -13.16 -28.91
N LYS A 713 -31.30 -13.07 -29.32
CA LYS A 713 -30.48 -14.19 -29.82
C LYS A 713 -29.03 -14.18 -29.32
N PRO A 714 -28.40 -15.36 -29.13
CA PRO A 714 -26.96 -15.48 -28.94
C PRO A 714 -26.13 -14.74 -29.99
N LEU A 715 -24.91 -14.32 -29.63
CA LEU A 715 -23.92 -13.76 -30.55
C LEU A 715 -23.58 -14.79 -31.63
N LYS A 716 -23.37 -16.06 -31.25
CA LYS A 716 -23.12 -17.19 -32.18
C LYS A 716 -24.20 -17.35 -33.25
N GLU A 717 -25.46 -17.01 -32.96
CA GLU A 717 -26.58 -17.05 -33.92
C GLU A 717 -26.81 -15.74 -34.71
N SER A 718 -26.18 -14.65 -34.29
CA SER A 718 -26.48 -13.30 -34.79
C SER A 718 -25.38 -12.67 -35.65
N LEU A 719 -24.16 -13.20 -35.58
CA LEU A 719 -22.99 -12.73 -36.31
C LEU A 719 -22.74 -13.55 -37.59
N SER A 720 -21.63 -13.27 -38.29
CA SER A 720 -21.19 -14.04 -39.45
C SER A 720 -20.60 -15.39 -39.04
N GLU A 721 -20.64 -16.38 -39.93
CA GLU A 721 -20.08 -17.72 -39.67
C GLU A 721 -18.59 -17.71 -39.32
N GLU A 722 -17.87 -16.63 -39.59
CA GLU A 722 -16.47 -16.40 -39.22
C GLU A 722 -16.38 -15.99 -37.74
N LEU A 723 -16.91 -14.81 -37.40
CA LEU A 723 -16.97 -14.29 -36.02
C LEU A 723 -17.68 -15.26 -35.04
N SER A 724 -18.71 -15.98 -35.47
CA SER A 724 -19.42 -16.98 -34.64
C SER A 724 -18.54 -18.17 -34.22
N LYS A 725 -17.33 -18.33 -34.78
CA LYS A 725 -16.33 -19.32 -34.31
C LYS A 725 -15.37 -18.74 -33.25
N GLU A 726 -15.27 -17.42 -33.18
CA GLU A 726 -14.43 -16.67 -32.24
C GLU A 726 -15.20 -16.24 -30.98
N VAL A 727 -16.53 -16.36 -30.97
CA VAL A 727 -17.35 -16.15 -29.76
C VAL A 727 -17.06 -17.26 -28.74
N VAL A 728 -16.44 -16.89 -27.63
CA VAL A 728 -16.27 -17.74 -26.45
C VAL A 728 -17.50 -17.61 -25.52
N GLU A 729 -17.72 -18.59 -24.67
CA GLU A 729 -18.73 -18.56 -23.61
C GLU A 729 -18.02 -18.71 -22.27
N THR A 730 -18.21 -17.74 -21.37
CA THR A 730 -17.51 -17.70 -20.08
C THR A 730 -18.06 -18.76 -19.13
N ASP A 731 -17.33 -19.09 -18.07
CA ASP A 731 -17.95 -19.69 -16.88
C ASP A 731 -18.76 -18.64 -16.08
N GLU A 732 -19.39 -19.06 -14.98
CA GLU A 732 -20.13 -18.15 -14.07
C GLU A 732 -19.17 -17.37 -13.14
N PHE A 733 -19.00 -16.07 -13.35
CA PHE A 733 -18.11 -15.20 -12.56
C PHE A 733 -18.88 -14.07 -11.85
N SER A 734 -18.39 -13.62 -10.69
CA SER A 734 -18.77 -12.36 -10.01
C SER A 734 -17.82 -11.22 -10.41
N TRP A 735 -18.14 -9.94 -10.15
CA TRP A 735 -17.20 -8.82 -10.42
C TRP A 735 -15.90 -9.03 -9.63
N MET A 736 -16.02 -9.36 -8.34
CA MET A 736 -14.88 -9.65 -7.46
C MET A 736 -15.00 -11.01 -6.80
N SER A 737 -13.86 -11.58 -6.42
CA SER A 737 -13.74 -12.86 -5.73
C SER A 737 -12.61 -12.85 -4.69
N TYR A 738 -12.52 -13.93 -3.92
CA TYR A 738 -11.42 -14.21 -2.99
C TYR A 738 -10.40 -15.20 -3.57
N GLY A 739 -10.37 -15.33 -4.91
CA GLY A 739 -9.64 -16.37 -5.62
C GLY A 739 -10.28 -17.77 -5.49
N ALA A 740 -9.60 -18.79 -6.02
CA ALA A 740 -10.15 -20.14 -6.19
C ALA A 740 -10.35 -20.95 -4.89
N THR A 741 -9.99 -20.44 -3.71
CA THR A 741 -10.07 -21.18 -2.43
C THR A 741 -11.07 -20.55 -1.45
N PRO A 742 -12.23 -21.19 -1.17
CA PRO A 742 -13.31 -20.63 -0.32
C PRO A 742 -12.97 -20.32 1.15
N MET A 743 -11.73 -20.54 1.58
CA MET A 743 -11.22 -20.30 2.94
C MET A 743 -10.06 -19.29 2.96
N SER A 744 -9.75 -18.64 1.82
CA SER A 744 -8.70 -17.63 1.74
C SER A 744 -9.09 -16.37 2.51
N PHE A 745 -8.24 -15.95 3.45
CA PHE A 745 -8.30 -14.62 4.09
C PHE A 745 -7.64 -13.52 3.22
N GLY A 746 -7.50 -13.76 1.91
CA GLY A 746 -6.99 -12.78 0.96
C GLY A 746 -7.85 -11.51 0.90
N LEU A 747 -7.25 -10.43 0.41
CA LEU A 747 -8.00 -9.25 -0.01
C LEU A 747 -8.83 -9.63 -1.26
N PRO A 748 -10.09 -9.20 -1.39
CA PRO A 748 -10.86 -9.46 -2.59
C PRO A 748 -10.23 -8.73 -3.78
N GLY A 749 -10.10 -9.45 -4.89
CA GLY A 749 -9.63 -8.91 -6.17
C GLY A 749 -10.72 -8.96 -7.22
N ILE A 750 -10.47 -8.31 -8.36
CA ILE A 750 -11.25 -8.51 -9.59
C ILE A 750 -11.21 -10.02 -9.92
N SER A 751 -12.36 -10.60 -10.27
CA SER A 751 -12.42 -12.02 -10.61
C SER A 751 -11.69 -12.31 -11.91
N SER A 752 -11.12 -13.51 -12.00
CA SER A 752 -10.80 -14.11 -13.28
C SER A 752 -12.07 -14.45 -14.08
N VAL A 753 -11.95 -14.46 -15.41
CA VAL A 753 -13.07 -14.61 -16.34
C VAL A 753 -12.64 -15.53 -17.49
N ILE A 754 -12.73 -16.84 -17.26
CA ILE A 754 -12.36 -17.87 -18.25
C ILE A 754 -13.08 -17.59 -19.58
N GLY A 755 -12.34 -17.61 -20.70
CA GLY A 755 -12.74 -17.12 -22.02
C GLY A 755 -12.43 -15.64 -22.29
N VAL A 756 -11.87 -14.93 -21.30
CA VAL A 756 -11.26 -13.60 -21.40
C VAL A 756 -9.80 -13.66 -20.93
N ASP A 757 -9.49 -14.43 -19.87
CA ASP A 757 -8.16 -14.56 -19.27
C ASP A 757 -7.59 -16.01 -19.28
N ASP A 758 -7.66 -16.67 -20.43
CA ASP A 758 -7.32 -18.10 -20.65
C ASP A 758 -5.86 -18.53 -20.34
N SER A 759 -5.01 -17.65 -19.79
CA SER A 759 -3.61 -17.92 -19.44
C SER A 759 -3.40 -18.49 -18.03
N GLY A 760 -4.21 -18.07 -17.05
CA GLY A 760 -4.14 -18.57 -15.66
C GLY A 760 -2.89 -18.16 -14.85
N GLU A 761 -2.05 -17.25 -15.34
CA GLU A 761 -0.83 -16.76 -14.66
C GLU A 761 -0.99 -15.32 -14.14
N GLU A 762 -0.26 -14.95 -13.08
CA GLU A 762 -0.46 -13.71 -12.29
C GLU A 762 -0.07 -12.41 -13.03
N PHE A 763 0.43 -12.50 -14.28
CA PHE A 763 0.82 -11.36 -15.12
C PHE A 763 0.70 -11.71 -16.61
N LYS A 764 -0.28 -11.13 -17.33
CA LYS A 764 -0.17 -10.70 -18.75
C LYS A 764 -1.46 -10.07 -19.29
N GLU A 765 -1.27 -8.98 -20.02
CA GLU A 765 -1.94 -8.43 -21.22
C GLU A 765 -3.46 -8.60 -21.51
N ASP A 766 -4.20 -9.56 -20.95
CA ASP A 766 -5.63 -9.78 -21.24
C ASP A 766 -6.55 -9.52 -20.03
N ALA A 767 -5.99 -9.21 -18.86
CA ALA A 767 -6.73 -9.06 -17.60
C ALA A 767 -7.89 -8.04 -17.71
N PRO A 768 -9.14 -8.40 -17.31
CA PRO A 768 -10.32 -7.59 -17.59
C PRO A 768 -10.26 -6.19 -16.94
N GLY A 769 -9.83 -6.08 -15.68
CA GLY A 769 -9.77 -4.78 -15.01
C GLY A 769 -11.11 -4.25 -14.49
N MET A 770 -11.10 -3.01 -14.00
CA MET A 770 -12.29 -2.38 -13.41
C MET A 770 -13.32 -1.96 -14.46
N GLU A 771 -12.88 -1.33 -15.55
CA GLU A 771 -13.78 -0.75 -16.56
C GLU A 771 -14.47 -1.83 -17.40
N PHE A 772 -13.81 -2.96 -17.67
CA PHE A 772 -14.46 -4.16 -18.22
C PHE A 772 -15.61 -4.60 -17.31
N MET A 773 -15.32 -4.80 -16.02
CA MET A 773 -16.33 -5.31 -15.08
C MET A 773 -17.49 -4.33 -14.92
N GLU A 774 -17.24 -3.02 -14.86
CA GLU A 774 -18.31 -2.01 -14.83
C GLU A 774 -19.16 -2.05 -16.11
N SER A 775 -18.51 -2.08 -17.28
CA SER A 775 -19.20 -2.14 -18.59
C SER A 775 -20.04 -3.41 -18.76
N VAL A 776 -19.57 -4.55 -18.25
CA VAL A 776 -20.28 -5.83 -18.31
C VAL A 776 -21.39 -5.92 -17.25
N TYR A 777 -21.16 -5.42 -16.03
CA TYR A 777 -22.17 -5.45 -14.96
C TYR A 777 -23.26 -4.40 -15.14
N ALA A 778 -23.06 -3.37 -15.97
CA ALA A 778 -24.12 -2.46 -16.39
C ALA A 778 -25.23 -3.13 -17.22
N LEU A 779 -24.99 -4.33 -17.79
CA LEU A 779 -25.89 -5.00 -18.73
C LEU A 779 -27.00 -5.84 -18.04
N GLU A 780 -28.18 -5.86 -18.67
CA GLU A 780 -29.26 -6.82 -18.36
C GLU A 780 -29.08 -8.18 -19.05
N VAL A 781 -29.78 -9.22 -18.56
CA VAL A 781 -29.77 -10.56 -19.18
C VAL A 781 -30.38 -10.50 -20.58
N GLY A 782 -29.59 -10.89 -21.59
CA GLY A 782 -29.95 -10.79 -23.00
C GLY A 782 -29.61 -9.46 -23.66
N GLU A 783 -28.98 -8.52 -22.97
CA GLU A 783 -28.42 -7.30 -23.56
C GLU A 783 -27.05 -7.56 -24.21
N ASN A 784 -26.67 -6.71 -25.17
CA ASN A 784 -25.38 -6.75 -25.86
C ASN A 784 -24.62 -5.44 -25.58
N GLY A 785 -23.41 -5.52 -25.01
CA GLY A 785 -22.56 -4.38 -24.68
C GLY A 785 -21.16 -4.45 -25.31
N VAL A 786 -20.37 -3.41 -25.06
CA VAL A 786 -18.93 -3.35 -25.37
C VAL A 786 -18.19 -3.19 -24.05
N ALA A 787 -17.06 -3.89 -23.90
CA ALA A 787 -16.16 -3.77 -22.76
C ALA A 787 -14.70 -3.80 -23.26
N VAL A 788 -13.78 -3.18 -22.51
CA VAL A 788 -12.35 -3.10 -22.87
C VAL A 788 -11.54 -3.62 -21.68
N ASN A 789 -10.49 -4.40 -21.92
CA ASN A 789 -9.64 -4.93 -20.85
C ASN A 789 -8.64 -3.90 -20.30
N GLN A 790 -8.03 -4.21 -19.15
CA GLN A 790 -7.25 -3.25 -18.35
C GLN A 790 -6.08 -2.56 -19.10
N PRO A 791 -5.34 -3.23 -20.01
CA PRO A 791 -4.26 -2.60 -20.78
C PRO A 791 -4.66 -2.16 -22.19
N GLU A 792 -5.96 -2.13 -22.51
CA GLU A 792 -6.49 -1.71 -23.82
C GLU A 792 -5.89 -2.50 -25.01
N THR A 793 -5.64 -3.80 -24.82
CA THR A 793 -5.18 -4.73 -25.88
C THR A 793 -6.33 -5.32 -26.66
N VAL A 794 -7.49 -5.54 -26.03
CA VAL A 794 -8.64 -6.26 -26.61
C VAL A 794 -9.95 -5.58 -26.23
N VAL A 795 -10.79 -5.36 -27.25
CA VAL A 795 -12.18 -4.89 -27.09
C VAL A 795 -13.12 -6.08 -27.24
N TYR A 796 -14.04 -6.26 -26.30
CA TYR A 796 -14.97 -7.38 -26.27
C TYR A 796 -16.38 -6.92 -26.64
N VAL A 797 -17.02 -7.63 -27.56
CA VAL A 797 -18.48 -7.59 -27.73
C VAL A 797 -19.05 -8.61 -26.75
N VAL A 798 -19.78 -8.15 -25.74
CA VAL A 798 -20.26 -8.97 -24.62
C VAL A 798 -21.78 -9.11 -24.68
N ARG A 799 -22.28 -10.29 -24.32
CA ARG A 799 -23.71 -10.57 -24.16
C ARG A 799 -23.96 -11.39 -22.90
N ILE A 800 -24.82 -10.91 -22.00
CA ILE A 800 -25.20 -11.66 -20.80
C ILE A 800 -26.18 -12.78 -21.18
N LEU A 801 -25.84 -14.03 -20.85
CA LEU A 801 -26.70 -15.21 -21.04
C LEU A 801 -27.64 -15.45 -19.85
N SER A 802 -27.12 -15.26 -18.63
CA SER A 802 -27.85 -15.51 -17.38
C SER A 802 -27.17 -14.83 -16.20
N GLU A 803 -27.95 -14.49 -15.16
CA GLU A 803 -27.41 -14.15 -13.83
C GLU A 803 -27.93 -15.13 -12.76
N THR A 804 -27.10 -15.44 -11.77
CA THR A 804 -27.37 -16.38 -10.68
C THR A 804 -26.81 -15.86 -9.35
N PRO A 805 -27.55 -15.98 -8.22
CA PRO A 805 -29.00 -16.19 -8.15
C PRO A 805 -29.77 -14.95 -8.62
N ASP A 806 -31.10 -15.02 -8.77
CA ASP A 806 -31.92 -13.90 -9.27
C ASP A 806 -31.92 -12.67 -8.33
N GLU A 807 -32.24 -11.48 -8.86
CA GLU A 807 -32.19 -10.23 -8.08
C GLU A 807 -33.11 -10.24 -6.84
N ASP A 808 -34.28 -10.88 -6.91
CA ASP A 808 -35.18 -11.01 -5.77
C ASP A 808 -34.63 -12.01 -4.72
N GLN A 809 -33.86 -13.02 -5.13
CA GLN A 809 -33.08 -13.87 -4.22
C GLN A 809 -31.92 -13.10 -3.59
N ARG A 810 -31.12 -12.36 -4.38
CA ARG A 810 -30.05 -11.49 -3.87
C ARG A 810 -30.59 -10.49 -2.84
N LYS A 811 -31.75 -9.88 -3.07
CA LYS A 811 -32.43 -8.99 -2.09
C LYS A 811 -32.81 -9.72 -0.80
N ARG A 812 -33.34 -10.94 -0.89
CA ARG A 812 -33.69 -11.76 0.28
C ARG A 812 -32.47 -12.17 1.10
N GLU A 813 -31.36 -12.48 0.43
CA GLU A 813 -30.11 -12.91 1.06
C GLU A 813 -29.38 -11.73 1.71
N PHE A 814 -29.22 -10.61 1.01
CA PHE A 814 -28.68 -9.35 1.55
C PHE A 814 -29.37 -8.92 2.85
N MET A 815 -30.71 -8.99 2.88
CA MET A 815 -31.52 -8.66 4.06
C MET A 815 -31.44 -9.69 5.21
N GLN A 816 -30.83 -10.86 4.99
CA GLN A 816 -30.62 -11.91 6.00
C GLN A 816 -29.18 -11.94 6.52
N THR A 817 -28.18 -11.84 5.63
CA THR A 817 -26.76 -11.94 5.98
C THR A 817 -26.12 -10.58 6.26
N GLY A 818 -26.68 -9.50 5.72
CA GLY A 818 -25.91 -8.29 5.44
C GLY A 818 -24.75 -8.58 4.48
N SER A 819 -23.76 -7.69 4.43
CA SER A 819 -22.49 -7.98 3.76
C SER A 819 -21.32 -7.41 4.56
N MET A 820 -20.58 -8.29 5.24
CA MET A 820 -19.30 -7.94 5.87
C MET A 820 -18.28 -7.47 4.82
N TYR A 821 -18.36 -8.05 3.61
CA TYR A 821 -17.49 -7.73 2.49
C TYR A 821 -17.78 -6.36 1.86
N ALA A 822 -19.04 -5.88 1.93
CA ALA A 822 -19.37 -4.51 1.54
C ALA A 822 -18.68 -3.48 2.45
N MET A 823 -18.44 -3.80 3.72
CA MET A 823 -17.68 -2.92 4.61
C MET A 823 -16.21 -2.84 4.21
N PHE A 824 -15.62 -3.92 3.69
CA PHE A 824 -14.26 -3.87 3.14
C PHE A 824 -14.19 -2.92 1.94
N LEU A 825 -15.05 -3.12 0.93
CA LEU A 825 -15.07 -2.29 -0.28
C LEU A 825 -15.34 -0.82 0.05
N HIS A 826 -16.25 -0.55 0.98
CA HIS A 826 -16.51 0.81 1.46
C HIS A 826 -15.26 1.45 2.08
N MET A 827 -14.50 0.74 2.93
CA MET A 827 -13.25 1.28 3.49
C MET A 827 -12.18 1.52 2.43
N THR A 828 -12.13 0.71 1.37
CA THR A 828 -11.25 0.92 0.21
C THR A 828 -11.65 2.19 -0.57
N THR A 829 -12.93 2.34 -0.93
CA THR A 829 -13.45 3.55 -1.60
C THR A 829 -13.26 4.82 -0.75
N VAL A 830 -13.43 4.72 0.57
CA VAL A 830 -13.20 5.85 1.51
C VAL A 830 -11.72 6.22 1.60
N ARG A 831 -10.80 5.27 1.43
CA ARG A 831 -9.35 5.52 1.33
C ARG A 831 -9.01 6.20 0.01
N GLU A 832 -9.53 5.73 -1.12
CA GLU A 832 -9.35 6.39 -2.43
C GLU A 832 -9.87 7.84 -2.42
N ALA A 833 -11.11 8.05 -1.96
CA ALA A 833 -11.70 9.38 -1.86
C ALA A 833 -10.93 10.32 -0.91
N MET A 834 -10.26 9.78 0.12
CA MET A 834 -9.32 10.53 0.95
C MET A 834 -8.02 10.87 0.23
N GLU A 835 -7.47 9.94 -0.55
CA GLU A 835 -6.24 10.15 -1.34
C GLU A 835 -6.44 11.19 -2.43
N ASP A 836 -7.56 11.17 -3.15
CA ASP A 836 -7.90 12.21 -4.13
C ASP A 836 -8.20 13.56 -3.46
N TRP A 837 -8.85 13.57 -2.29
CA TRP A 837 -9.02 14.79 -1.51
C TRP A 837 -7.67 15.40 -1.04
N TYR A 838 -6.66 14.58 -0.72
CA TYR A 838 -5.31 15.10 -0.45
C TYR A 838 -4.67 15.70 -1.72
N LYS A 839 -4.80 15.08 -2.90
CA LYS A 839 -4.29 15.63 -4.17
C LYS A 839 -4.93 16.99 -4.51
N ASP A 840 -6.25 17.09 -4.37
CA ASP A 840 -6.98 18.35 -4.57
C ASP A 840 -6.59 19.43 -3.53
N LEU A 841 -6.30 19.03 -2.29
CA LEU A 841 -5.81 19.94 -1.27
C LEU A 841 -4.38 20.42 -1.55
N GLU A 842 -3.47 19.55 -1.98
CA GLU A 842 -2.12 19.93 -2.39
C GLU A 842 -2.15 20.90 -3.57
N LYS A 843 -3.06 20.68 -4.53
CA LYS A 843 -3.35 21.59 -5.64
C LYS A 843 -3.95 22.93 -5.21
N GLU A 844 -4.87 22.96 -4.24
CA GLU A 844 -5.39 24.21 -3.64
C GLU A 844 -4.29 25.00 -2.90
N MET A 845 -3.27 24.28 -2.40
CA MET A 845 -2.16 24.83 -1.60
C MET A 845 -0.88 25.02 -2.43
N GLU A 846 -0.98 24.88 -3.76
CA GLU A 846 0.09 25.13 -4.75
C GLU A 846 1.38 24.34 -4.45
N VAL A 847 1.24 23.11 -3.94
CA VAL A 847 2.32 22.24 -3.47
C VAL A 847 3.08 21.63 -4.66
N GLU A 848 4.29 22.10 -4.91
CA GLU A 848 5.16 21.68 -6.01
C GLU A 848 6.49 21.13 -5.48
N TRP A 849 6.74 19.83 -5.73
CA TRP A 849 8.01 19.17 -5.42
C TRP A 849 9.07 19.47 -6.49
N GLN A 850 10.21 20.00 -6.06
CA GLN A 850 11.35 20.37 -6.93
C GLN A 850 12.37 19.22 -7.07
N ARG A 851 12.22 18.17 -6.24
CA ARG A 851 12.81 16.83 -6.39
C ARG A 851 11.81 15.79 -5.89
N SER A 852 11.93 14.53 -6.32
CA SER A 852 11.16 13.44 -5.70
C SER A 852 11.39 13.39 -4.18
N PRO A 853 10.36 13.06 -3.37
CA PRO A 853 10.52 12.85 -1.93
C PRO A 853 11.50 11.70 -1.60
N GLU A 854 12.28 11.83 -0.53
CA GLU A 854 13.16 10.76 -0.05
C GLU A 854 12.36 9.68 0.69
N ILE A 855 12.27 8.48 0.08
CA ILE A 855 11.67 7.29 0.69
C ILE A 855 12.68 6.66 1.66
N PHE A 856 12.55 6.96 2.95
CA PHE A 856 13.39 6.41 4.02
C PHE A 856 13.04 4.96 4.37
N THR A 857 13.57 4.02 3.59
CA THR A 857 13.63 2.60 4.00
C THR A 857 14.50 2.48 5.25
N GLN A 858 13.91 2.09 6.39
CA GLN A 858 14.66 1.82 7.61
C GLN A 858 15.47 0.52 7.43
N ARG A 859 16.80 0.63 7.58
CA ARG A 859 17.77 -0.49 7.60
C ARG A 859 18.26 -0.73 9.03
#